data_AF-A0A4V2EME3-F1
#
_entry.id   AF-A0A4V2EME3-F1
#
_cell.length_a   1.000
_cell.length_b   1.000
_cell.length_c   1.000
_cell.angle_alpha   90.00
_cell.angle_beta   90.00
_cell.angle_gamma   90.00
#
_symmetry.space_group_name_H-M   'P 1'
#
loop_
_entity.id
_entity.type
_entity.pdbx_description
1 polymer ?
#
loop_
_entity_poly.entity_id
_entity_poly.type
_entity_poly.pdbx_seq_one_letter_code
_entity_poly.pdbx_strand_id
1 'polypeptide(L)'
;MAARFRTLFVCLLTAAATVFAVPAAGAAPAAAPEAKGPIGWEAYRTLDGLSRLRPAEQVKQFSSFDRTGGNDDGFEGTYSCLRNEPDGRCVIADVHGAGEISSLWFTYRPESVIAIGEITIELDGRVVLHGKLQDILNGAKGAPFVWPLVGNSADTMGGSVIKVPMPYTHSMKIVTQNNPHFYHVTYRQFADSAGVRTFDPSDKALDVVERLRGFGLRDPKPAAPNAAVQRADVTLAPGASTRLPLAAGARQINQLQVRLPQVINSPNVYDDGRAFAPGGSSFTAAVAPDNTGVRLIRRYDPKIAHQHAIVSVDGQRVGEWRNGAATPPDTWADQAIEVPASVTAGKSKIRVESTFVSSSLDVNEFRYDVHSRVGGEWVRTDVMDVGPNHRSDEAVHGYRITGQRWEGLGVFRYPADAAKVAESDAILEKLRLRLTFDGKTTVDTPIGEFFGSGLGKFETRTLMYSIDTAPGGAFTSYWPMPYARNAVVELVNESGVAVTGGSVAVTSAPNGSIADTLKPDGTLGYFHATHRRGDTEQGKEWSFLSTRGQGVFHGVSTTMRGHIAPGGPIHPMNYLEGDERVYVDGAEGPSIIGTGSEDFYESGWYFMDAEWNNKEGVSYAMPQAGLVSQETGRDGCQYVCLNAYRLMNADAVPFGDSIEFDIEHGPDSDRAANYSSVAFWYGHDRSGVVQSDAVDAGDPASRALHGYTAEDETTAEVTSTFEGKGDRTPVKLNTTAANGAVQFTAKVATDNSGLRLHRVSDQLVARQRANVFIDGRWVGEWYQPLSNKHSRWLADAFEVPASATAGKAAVSVRIEPLPDSPAWSAARYRVHSLVGVAPQGQAPPGAD
;
A
#
# COMPACT_ATOMS: atom_id res chain seq x y z
N MET A 1 -66.59 -69.14 6.25
CA MET A 1 -67.97 -68.67 6.01
C MET A 1 -68.20 -67.44 6.87
N ALA A 2 -68.59 -66.32 6.25
CA ALA A 2 -69.05 -65.06 6.86
C ALA A 2 -68.08 -64.32 7.79
N ALA A 3 -68.12 -62.99 7.97
CA ALA A 3 -68.39 -61.83 7.13
C ALA A 3 -68.34 -60.61 8.07
N ARG A 4 -67.58 -59.57 7.69
CA ARG A 4 -67.77 -58.12 7.99
C ARG A 4 -67.67 -57.70 9.47
N PHE A 5 -67.24 -56.50 9.89
CA PHE A 5 -67.05 -55.16 9.31
C PHE A 5 -65.91 -54.49 10.10
N ARG A 6 -65.05 -53.66 9.48
CA ARG A 6 -64.39 -52.54 10.18
C ARG A 6 -64.30 -51.32 9.27
N THR A 7 -64.73 -50.21 9.83
CA THR A 7 -64.87 -48.88 9.24
C THR A 7 -63.60 -48.05 9.48
N LEU A 8 -63.33 -47.18 8.51
CA LEU A 8 -62.27 -46.17 8.33
C LEU A 8 -61.80 -45.38 9.58
N PHE A 9 -60.53 -44.98 9.58
CA PHE A 9 -60.12 -43.57 9.64
C PHE A 9 -58.76 -43.33 8.95
N VAL A 10 -58.60 -42.12 8.44
CA VAL A 10 -57.80 -41.68 7.28
C VAL A 10 -56.34 -41.32 7.62
N CYS A 11 -55.41 -41.61 6.70
CA CYS A 11 -54.10 -40.93 6.57
C CYS A 11 -54.03 -40.25 5.20
N LEU A 12 -53.69 -38.95 5.19
CA LEU A 12 -53.49 -38.14 3.98
C LEU A 12 -52.20 -38.55 3.24
N LEU A 13 -52.30 -38.70 1.93
CA LEU A 13 -51.19 -38.73 0.98
C LEU A 13 -51.49 -37.71 -0.11
N THR A 14 -50.69 -36.64 -0.19
CA THR A 14 -50.74 -35.62 -1.23
C THR A 14 -49.92 -36.06 -2.44
N ALA A 15 -50.58 -36.12 -3.60
CA ALA A 15 -49.99 -36.41 -4.89
C ALA A 15 -49.35 -35.14 -5.48
N ALA A 16 -48.08 -35.21 -5.90
CA ALA A 16 -47.39 -34.15 -6.63
C ALA A 16 -47.63 -34.32 -8.15
N ALA A 17 -48.12 -33.27 -8.79
CA ALA A 17 -48.27 -33.18 -10.23
C ALA A 17 -46.96 -32.68 -10.87
N THR A 18 -46.43 -33.42 -11.83
CA THR A 18 -45.28 -33.03 -12.65
C THR A 18 -45.71 -32.12 -13.79
N VAL A 19 -45.23 -30.87 -13.76
CA VAL A 19 -45.31 -29.90 -14.87
C VAL A 19 -43.99 -29.97 -15.65
N PHE A 20 -44.07 -30.25 -16.96
CA PHE A 20 -42.92 -30.16 -17.86
C PHE A 20 -42.57 -28.68 -18.09
N ALA A 21 -41.43 -28.24 -17.55
CA ALA A 21 -40.87 -26.92 -17.84
C ALA A 21 -40.01 -26.99 -19.12
N VAL A 22 -40.29 -26.09 -20.06
CA VAL A 22 -39.43 -25.78 -21.22
C VAL A 22 -38.14 -25.18 -20.68
N PRO A 23 -36.94 -25.57 -21.15
CA PRO A 23 -35.71 -24.97 -20.67
C PRO A 23 -35.66 -23.51 -21.13
N ALA A 24 -35.68 -22.58 -20.18
CA ALA A 24 -35.31 -21.20 -20.44
C ALA A 24 -33.87 -21.21 -20.97
N ALA A 25 -33.65 -20.56 -22.12
CA ALA A 25 -32.32 -20.31 -22.65
C ALA A 25 -31.47 -19.68 -21.53
N GLY A 26 -30.47 -20.41 -21.06
CA GLY A 26 -29.56 -19.92 -20.03
C GLY A 26 -28.89 -18.65 -20.53
N ALA A 27 -29.09 -17.55 -19.81
CA ALA A 27 -28.24 -16.38 -19.96
C ALA A 27 -26.79 -16.84 -19.77
N ALA A 28 -25.95 -16.62 -20.78
CA ALA A 28 -24.52 -16.83 -20.65
C ALA A 28 -24.02 -16.04 -19.43
N PRO A 29 -23.17 -16.62 -18.57
CA PRO A 29 -22.57 -15.86 -17.48
C PRO A 29 -21.80 -14.67 -18.06
N ALA A 30 -22.04 -13.48 -17.52
CA ALA A 30 -21.30 -12.29 -17.87
C ALA A 30 -19.80 -12.49 -17.55
N ALA A 31 -18.94 -12.51 -18.57
CA ALA A 31 -17.50 -12.30 -18.39
C ALA A 31 -17.24 -10.80 -18.18
N ALA A 32 -16.38 -10.30 -17.27
CA ALA A 32 -15.66 -10.93 -16.17
C ALA A 32 -15.33 -9.83 -15.10
N PRO A 33 -15.31 -10.16 -13.80
CA PRO A 33 -14.72 -9.31 -12.74
C PRO A 33 -13.19 -9.11 -12.86
N GLU A 34 -12.54 -9.60 -13.92
CA GLU A 34 -11.07 -9.60 -14.06
C GLU A 34 -10.46 -8.23 -14.35
N ALA A 35 -11.14 -7.33 -15.06
CA ALA A 35 -10.54 -6.07 -15.54
C ALA A 35 -10.35 -4.99 -14.46
N LYS A 36 -11.10 -5.07 -13.36
CA LYS A 36 -11.01 -4.16 -12.20
C LYS A 36 -9.95 -4.63 -11.20
N GLY A 37 -9.36 -5.81 -11.37
CA GLY A 37 -8.50 -6.41 -10.35
C GLY A 37 -9.28 -6.84 -9.08
N PRO A 38 -8.57 -7.18 -7.99
CA PRO A 38 -9.21 -7.63 -6.75
C PRO A 38 -10.00 -6.48 -6.08
N ILE A 39 -11.16 -6.78 -5.51
CA ILE A 39 -12.07 -5.80 -4.87
C ILE A 39 -12.34 -6.23 -3.42
N GLY A 40 -12.36 -5.27 -2.51
CA GLY A 40 -12.57 -5.46 -1.09
C GLY A 40 -11.45 -6.31 -0.50
N TRP A 41 -11.82 -7.27 0.34
CA TRP A 41 -10.88 -8.18 1.00
C TRP A 41 -10.04 -9.03 0.04
N GLU A 42 -10.45 -9.18 -1.22
CA GLU A 42 -9.64 -9.90 -2.21
C GLU A 42 -8.29 -9.22 -2.48
N ALA A 43 -8.17 -7.91 -2.22
CA ALA A 43 -6.90 -7.19 -2.31
C ALA A 43 -5.81 -7.77 -1.38
N TYR A 44 -6.23 -8.40 -0.27
CA TYR A 44 -5.33 -9.08 0.68
C TYR A 44 -5.33 -10.60 0.56
N ARG A 45 -6.37 -11.20 -0.01
CA ARG A 45 -6.46 -12.67 -0.18
C ARG A 45 -5.76 -13.16 -1.44
N THR A 46 -5.56 -12.29 -2.43
CA THR A 46 -5.00 -12.64 -3.75
C THR A 46 -3.65 -11.98 -4.04
N LEU A 47 -2.81 -11.83 -3.01
CA LEU A 47 -1.46 -11.24 -3.12
C LEU A 47 -0.51 -12.03 -4.05
N ASP A 48 -0.87 -13.24 -4.46
CA ASP A 48 -0.20 -14.01 -5.51
C ASP A 48 -0.54 -13.55 -6.93
N GLY A 49 -1.58 -12.72 -7.08
CA GLY A 49 -2.05 -12.15 -8.35
C GLY A 49 -1.71 -10.68 -8.57
N LEU A 50 -0.75 -10.10 -7.83
CA LEU A 50 -0.37 -8.67 -7.96
C LEU A 50 0.13 -8.29 -9.36
N SER A 51 0.54 -9.27 -10.16
CA SER A 51 0.98 -9.09 -11.55
C SER A 51 -0.16 -8.80 -12.52
N ARG A 52 -1.43 -8.91 -12.11
CA ARG A 52 -2.59 -8.60 -12.97
C ARG A 52 -2.64 -7.11 -13.31
N LEU A 53 -2.74 -6.82 -14.61
CA LEU A 53 -2.99 -5.48 -15.13
C LEU A 53 -4.45 -5.08 -14.90
N ARG A 54 -4.70 -3.78 -14.71
CA ARG A 54 -6.03 -3.24 -14.33
C ARG A 54 -6.42 -2.03 -15.17
N PRO A 55 -6.64 -2.19 -16.50
CA PRO A 55 -6.94 -1.05 -17.39
C PRO A 55 -8.28 -0.37 -17.14
N ALA A 56 -9.23 -1.04 -16.48
CA ALA A 56 -10.62 -0.60 -16.36
C ALA A 56 -10.95 0.06 -15.00
N GLU A 57 -9.94 0.64 -14.35
CA GLU A 57 -10.11 1.41 -13.12
C GLU A 57 -9.17 2.62 -13.09
N GLN A 58 -9.47 3.56 -12.20
CA GLN A 58 -8.60 4.68 -11.84
C GLN A 58 -8.43 4.72 -10.32
N VAL A 59 -7.25 5.14 -9.85
CA VAL A 59 -7.03 5.50 -8.45
C VAL A 59 -6.94 7.01 -8.32
N LYS A 60 -7.65 7.56 -7.35
CA LYS A 60 -7.76 8.99 -7.08
C LYS A 60 -7.65 9.28 -5.59
N GLN A 61 -7.37 10.52 -5.23
CA GLN A 61 -7.25 10.96 -3.85
C GLN A 61 -8.03 12.26 -3.60
N PHE A 62 -8.75 12.32 -2.48
CA PHE A 62 -9.03 13.59 -1.81
C PHE A 62 -7.97 13.81 -0.76
N SER A 63 -7.39 14.99 -0.70
CA SER A 63 -6.49 15.41 0.37
C SER A 63 -6.78 16.84 0.77
N SER A 64 -6.15 17.28 1.84
CA SER A 64 -6.18 18.66 2.32
C SER A 64 -5.18 19.59 1.63
N PHE A 65 -4.54 19.14 0.53
CA PHE A 65 -3.51 19.88 -0.18
C PHE A 65 -3.86 21.35 -0.46
N ASP A 66 -2.83 22.19 -0.50
CA ASP A 66 -2.95 23.61 -0.76
C ASP A 66 -3.37 23.86 -2.20
N ARG A 67 -4.62 24.30 -2.39
CA ARG A 67 -5.17 24.59 -3.72
C ARG A 67 -4.48 25.76 -4.42
N THR A 68 -3.64 26.53 -3.74
CA THR A 68 -2.81 27.57 -4.38
C THR A 68 -1.55 27.03 -5.06
N GLY A 69 -1.16 25.78 -4.80
CA GLY A 69 0.17 25.24 -5.13
C GLY A 69 1.24 25.67 -4.13
N GLY A 70 0.82 26.04 -2.91
CA GLY A 70 1.68 26.40 -1.78
C GLY A 70 1.85 25.23 -0.81
N ASN A 71 1.86 25.52 0.49
CA ASN A 71 2.13 24.54 1.55
C ASN A 71 1.12 24.65 2.72
N ASP A 72 -0.06 25.27 2.54
CA ASP A 72 -1.18 25.20 3.49
C ASP A 72 -1.99 23.90 3.30
N ASP A 73 -1.31 22.76 3.42
CA ASP A 73 -1.89 21.42 3.17
C ASP A 73 -2.77 20.90 4.31
N GLY A 74 -3.06 21.76 5.28
CA GLY A 74 -3.79 21.41 6.50
C GLY A 74 -3.44 22.30 7.70
N PHE A 75 -2.40 23.14 7.63
CA PHE A 75 -1.95 23.99 8.73
C PHE A 75 -3.07 24.89 9.26
N GLU A 76 -3.74 25.63 8.38
CA GLU A 76 -4.87 26.48 8.72
C GLU A 76 -6.23 25.77 8.52
N GLY A 77 -6.21 24.59 7.90
CA GLY A 77 -7.40 23.81 7.56
C GLY A 77 -8.24 24.42 6.42
N THR A 78 -7.68 25.37 5.66
CA THR A 78 -8.38 26.17 4.63
C THR A 78 -9.03 25.29 3.56
N TYR A 79 -8.34 24.23 3.12
CA TYR A 79 -8.76 23.37 2.01
C TYR A 79 -9.28 22.00 2.44
N SER A 80 -9.31 21.76 3.76
CA SER A 80 -9.59 20.44 4.33
C SER A 80 -11.05 20.00 4.22
N CYS A 81 -11.99 20.95 4.05
CA CYS A 81 -13.40 20.62 3.81
C CYS A 81 -13.75 20.88 2.35
N LEU A 82 -14.33 19.88 1.68
CA LEU A 82 -14.98 20.08 0.38
C LEU A 82 -16.16 21.04 0.51
N ARG A 83 -16.91 20.89 1.60
CA ARG A 83 -18.01 21.75 2.05
C ARG A 83 -18.37 21.41 3.48
N ASN A 84 -19.23 22.23 4.09
CA ASN A 84 -19.89 21.90 5.34
C ASN A 84 -21.34 21.47 5.10
N GLU A 85 -21.79 20.47 5.87
CA GLU A 85 -23.20 20.16 6.04
C GLU A 85 -23.91 21.30 6.81
N PRO A 86 -25.25 21.40 6.77
CA PRO A 86 -25.99 22.48 7.45
C PRO A 86 -25.76 22.57 8.97
N ASP A 87 -25.35 21.47 9.60
CA ASP A 87 -25.00 21.39 11.01
C ASP A 87 -23.52 21.68 11.32
N GLY A 88 -22.75 22.10 10.31
CA GLY A 88 -21.35 22.49 10.43
C GLY A 88 -20.34 21.37 10.18
N ARG A 89 -20.78 20.10 10.09
CA ARG A 89 -19.87 18.97 9.86
C ARG A 89 -19.14 19.08 8.52
N CYS A 90 -17.90 18.62 8.47
CA CYS A 90 -17.00 18.76 7.33
C CYS A 90 -17.14 17.55 6.39
N VAL A 91 -17.51 17.76 5.13
CA VAL A 91 -17.46 16.72 4.09
C VAL A 91 -16.07 16.70 3.49
N ILE A 92 -15.40 15.54 3.55
CA ILE A 92 -13.99 15.40 3.14
C ILE A 92 -13.84 14.55 1.88
N ALA A 93 -14.84 13.72 1.54
CA ALA A 93 -14.86 12.97 0.29
C ALA A 93 -16.31 12.75 -0.17
N ASP A 94 -16.56 12.86 -1.47
CA ASP A 94 -17.88 12.72 -2.07
C ASP A 94 -17.77 12.28 -3.54
N VAL A 95 -18.18 11.05 -3.85
CA VAL A 95 -18.03 10.42 -5.17
C VAL A 95 -19.33 9.73 -5.57
N HIS A 96 -19.68 9.88 -6.84
CA HIS A 96 -20.80 9.16 -7.47
C HIS A 96 -20.26 8.13 -8.48
N GLY A 97 -20.97 7.02 -8.64
CA GLY A 97 -20.56 5.86 -9.41
C GLY A 97 -20.03 4.72 -8.55
N ALA A 98 -19.67 3.61 -9.21
CA ALA A 98 -19.09 2.45 -8.54
C ALA A 98 -17.62 2.68 -8.21
N GLY A 99 -17.17 2.22 -7.06
CA GLY A 99 -15.80 2.42 -6.59
C GLY A 99 -15.48 1.68 -5.30
N GLU A 100 -14.37 2.05 -4.69
CA GLU A 100 -13.90 1.49 -3.43
C GLU A 100 -13.01 2.48 -2.68
N ILE A 101 -13.28 2.71 -1.39
CA ILE A 101 -12.29 3.35 -0.52
C ILE A 101 -11.15 2.36 -0.29
N SER A 102 -9.91 2.76 -0.57
CA SER A 102 -8.74 1.88 -0.42
C SER A 102 -7.88 2.22 0.79
N SER A 103 -7.75 3.52 1.13
CA SER A 103 -6.94 3.98 2.27
C SER A 103 -7.48 5.31 2.80
N LEU A 104 -7.44 5.50 4.12
CA LEU A 104 -7.57 6.80 4.75
C LEU A 104 -6.38 7.06 5.66
N TRP A 105 -5.89 8.29 5.67
CA TRP A 105 -4.85 8.77 6.58
C TRP A 105 -5.26 10.13 7.19
N PHE A 106 -4.82 10.39 8.42
CA PHE A 106 -5.08 11.62 9.17
C PHE A 106 -3.90 12.00 10.06
N THR A 107 -3.66 13.30 10.24
CA THR A 107 -2.95 13.83 11.42
C THR A 107 -3.62 15.11 11.91
N TYR A 108 -3.45 15.44 13.20
CA TYR A 108 -4.02 16.66 13.78
C TYR A 108 -3.11 17.22 14.87
N ARG A 109 -2.76 16.38 15.85
CA ARG A 109 -1.66 16.60 16.80
C ARG A 109 -0.76 15.38 16.81
N PRO A 110 0.52 15.54 17.18
CA PRO A 110 1.45 14.42 17.24
C PRO A 110 0.94 13.23 18.06
N GLU A 111 0.22 13.49 19.15
CA GLU A 111 -0.25 12.45 20.07
C GLU A 111 -1.64 11.87 19.75
N SER A 112 -2.47 12.56 18.96
CA SER A 112 -3.84 12.12 18.72
C SER A 112 -4.60 12.88 17.63
N VAL A 113 -5.66 12.24 17.13
CA VAL A 113 -6.67 12.85 16.22
C VAL A 113 -8.01 13.11 16.91
N ILE A 114 -8.04 13.14 18.24
CA ILE A 114 -9.29 13.29 19.01
C ILE A 114 -10.07 14.56 18.67
N ALA A 115 -9.36 15.62 18.24
CA ALA A 115 -9.95 16.90 17.88
C ALA A 115 -10.77 16.86 16.58
N ILE A 116 -10.53 15.88 15.68
CA ILE A 116 -11.35 15.66 14.48
C ILE A 116 -12.78 15.23 14.86
N GLY A 117 -12.93 14.56 16.02
CA GLY A 117 -14.21 14.13 16.57
C GLY A 117 -14.73 12.84 15.92
N GLU A 118 -16.03 12.80 15.64
CA GLU A 118 -16.66 11.65 14.98
C GLU A 118 -16.40 11.62 13.47
N ILE A 119 -16.27 10.42 12.91
CA ILE A 119 -16.28 10.17 11.46
C ILE A 119 -17.53 9.39 11.10
N THR A 120 -18.11 9.69 9.93
CA THR A 120 -19.20 8.93 9.32
C THR A 120 -18.83 8.61 7.88
N ILE A 121 -18.84 7.32 7.53
CA ILE A 121 -18.68 6.83 6.16
C ILE A 121 -20.04 6.27 5.71
N GLU A 122 -20.60 6.88 4.67
CA GLU A 122 -21.84 6.47 4.02
C GLU A 122 -21.53 5.95 2.62
N LEU A 123 -21.95 4.72 2.34
CA LEU A 123 -21.81 4.06 1.05
C LEU A 123 -23.19 3.66 0.54
N ASP A 124 -23.53 4.03 -0.68
CA ASP A 124 -24.81 3.71 -1.33
C ASP A 124 -26.03 4.11 -0.48
N GLY A 125 -25.95 5.27 0.19
CA GLY A 125 -27.00 5.78 1.08
C GLY A 125 -27.09 5.10 2.44
N ARG A 126 -26.12 4.22 2.79
CA ARG A 126 -26.07 3.51 4.08
C ARG A 126 -24.80 3.86 4.85
N VAL A 127 -24.96 4.24 6.12
CA VAL A 127 -23.83 4.40 7.04
C VAL A 127 -23.19 3.04 7.33
N VAL A 128 -21.92 2.87 6.94
CA VAL A 128 -21.15 1.64 7.15
C VAL A 128 -20.12 1.75 8.27
N LEU A 129 -19.67 2.96 8.58
CA LEU A 129 -18.81 3.25 9.72
C LEU A 129 -19.25 4.56 10.37
N HIS A 130 -19.39 4.54 11.69
CA HIS A 130 -19.67 5.72 12.49
C HIS A 130 -19.12 5.53 13.92
N GLY A 131 -18.57 6.62 14.46
CA GLY A 131 -18.06 6.72 15.83
C GLY A 131 -16.93 7.74 15.94
N LYS A 132 -16.36 7.88 17.15
CA LYS A 132 -15.16 8.71 17.37
C LYS A 132 -14.00 8.14 16.57
N LEU A 133 -13.35 8.99 15.76
CA LEU A 133 -12.24 8.56 14.91
C LEU A 133 -11.11 7.94 15.73
N GLN A 134 -10.71 8.58 16.85
CA GLN A 134 -9.68 8.06 17.75
C GLN A 134 -10.01 6.65 18.28
N ASP A 135 -11.25 6.39 18.68
CA ASP A 135 -11.65 5.07 19.21
C ASP A 135 -11.60 4.00 18.13
N ILE A 136 -11.96 4.34 16.89
CA ILE A 136 -11.86 3.44 15.73
C ILE A 136 -10.39 3.11 15.46
N LEU A 137 -9.51 4.12 15.44
CA LEU A 137 -8.07 3.95 15.19
C LEU A 137 -7.35 3.18 16.31
N ASN A 138 -7.83 3.29 17.55
CA ASN A 138 -7.39 2.47 18.67
C ASN A 138 -7.91 1.02 18.61
N GLY A 139 -8.69 0.66 17.58
CA GLY A 139 -9.26 -0.67 17.41
C GLY A 139 -10.49 -0.97 18.28
N ALA A 140 -11.04 0.01 19.00
CA ALA A 140 -12.14 -0.19 19.95
C ALA A 140 -13.46 -0.58 19.28
N LYS A 141 -13.59 -0.30 17.97
CA LYS A 141 -14.74 -0.73 17.16
C LYS A 141 -14.79 -2.25 16.96
N GLY A 142 -13.65 -2.93 17.09
CA GLY A 142 -13.51 -4.36 16.83
C GLY A 142 -13.36 -4.68 15.34
N ALA A 143 -13.07 -5.95 15.05
CA ALA A 143 -12.78 -6.41 13.69
C ALA A 143 -13.93 -6.07 12.71
N PRO A 144 -13.63 -5.56 11.50
CA PRO A 144 -12.30 -5.52 10.88
C PRO A 144 -11.43 -4.31 11.27
N PHE A 145 -11.94 -3.35 12.05
CA PHE A 145 -11.22 -2.16 12.50
C PHE A 145 -10.34 -2.47 13.71
N VAL A 146 -9.29 -3.26 13.50
CA VAL A 146 -8.29 -3.63 14.51
C VAL A 146 -6.90 -3.62 13.87
N TRP A 147 -5.86 -3.47 14.69
CA TRP A 147 -4.47 -3.59 14.24
C TRP A 147 -4.22 -4.87 13.42
N PRO A 148 -3.57 -4.82 12.24
CA PRO A 148 -2.94 -3.64 11.62
C PRO A 148 -3.79 -2.99 10.50
N LEU A 149 -5.10 -3.25 10.45
CA LEU A 149 -5.99 -2.58 9.49
C LEU A 149 -6.37 -1.15 9.91
N VAL A 150 -6.16 -0.82 11.18
CA VAL A 150 -6.17 0.55 11.70
C VAL A 150 -4.92 0.74 12.54
N GLY A 151 -4.40 1.96 12.58
CA GLY A 151 -3.28 2.35 13.44
C GLY A 151 -3.44 3.81 13.88
N ASN A 152 -3.08 4.10 15.12
CA ASN A 152 -3.15 5.45 15.70
C ASN A 152 -1.80 6.18 15.62
N SER A 153 -1.72 7.37 16.24
CA SER A 153 -0.51 8.20 16.26
C SER A 153 0.69 7.58 16.98
N ALA A 154 0.46 6.69 17.94
CA ALA A 154 1.55 5.91 18.55
C ALA A 154 2.02 4.80 17.60
N ASP A 155 1.11 4.13 16.89
CA ASP A 155 1.48 3.02 16.00
C ASP A 155 2.22 3.48 14.72
N THR A 156 2.06 4.77 14.34
CA THR A 156 2.55 5.33 13.07
C THR A 156 3.43 6.57 13.24
N MET A 157 3.79 6.92 14.47
CA MET A 157 4.63 8.08 14.81
C MET A 157 4.06 9.41 14.29
N GLY A 158 2.89 9.80 14.79
CA GLY A 158 2.23 11.08 14.48
C GLY A 158 1.15 11.01 13.41
N GLY A 159 1.05 9.91 12.65
CA GLY A 159 0.00 9.65 11.66
C GLY A 159 -1.22 8.94 12.24
N SER A 160 -2.16 8.51 11.40
CA SER A 160 -3.26 7.62 11.78
C SER A 160 -3.92 7.07 10.53
N VAL A 161 -4.20 5.76 10.48
CA VAL A 161 -4.61 5.08 9.25
C VAL A 161 -5.84 4.18 9.39
N ILE A 162 -6.60 4.07 8.31
CA ILE A 162 -7.61 3.02 8.09
C ILE A 162 -7.33 2.36 6.72
N LYS A 163 -7.00 1.07 6.76
CA LYS A 163 -6.63 0.20 5.62
C LYS A 163 -7.70 -0.82 5.23
N VAL A 164 -8.91 -0.62 5.75
CA VAL A 164 -10.08 -1.45 5.44
C VAL A 164 -10.62 -1.03 4.05
N PRO A 165 -10.56 -1.91 3.03
CA PRO A 165 -11.13 -1.59 1.72
C PRO A 165 -12.66 -1.61 1.81
N MET A 166 -13.30 -0.54 1.36
CA MET A 166 -14.76 -0.38 1.44
C MET A 166 -15.37 -0.15 0.05
N PRO A 167 -15.69 -1.21 -0.70
CA PRO A 167 -16.34 -1.10 -2.01
C PRO A 167 -17.76 -0.52 -1.91
N TYR A 168 -18.21 0.14 -2.98
CA TYR A 168 -19.54 0.73 -3.13
C TYR A 168 -19.98 0.71 -4.59
N THR A 169 -21.30 0.72 -4.82
CA THR A 169 -21.89 0.48 -6.14
C THR A 169 -22.41 1.74 -6.84
N HIS A 170 -22.69 2.80 -6.09
CA HIS A 170 -23.35 4.01 -6.56
C HIS A 170 -22.77 5.29 -5.94
N SER A 171 -22.37 5.27 -4.66
CA SER A 171 -21.83 6.48 -4.03
C SER A 171 -21.00 6.23 -2.78
N MET A 172 -20.13 7.20 -2.50
CA MET A 172 -19.36 7.33 -1.27
C MET A 172 -19.44 8.77 -0.76
N LYS A 173 -19.75 8.93 0.52
CA LYS A 173 -19.62 10.20 1.25
C LYS A 173 -18.93 9.99 2.59
N ILE A 174 -17.92 10.80 2.89
CA ILE A 174 -17.19 10.78 4.17
C ILE A 174 -17.31 12.15 4.83
N VAL A 175 -17.75 12.12 6.09
CA VAL A 175 -18.02 13.32 6.89
C VAL A 175 -17.29 13.21 8.23
N THR A 176 -16.57 14.25 8.62
CA THR A 176 -15.99 14.40 9.97
C THR A 176 -16.78 15.44 10.76
N GLN A 177 -16.78 15.30 12.09
CA GLN A 177 -17.48 16.21 12.98
C GLN A 177 -16.88 17.62 12.90
N ASN A 178 -15.55 17.70 12.97
CA ASN A 178 -14.79 18.93 12.86
C ASN A 178 -13.89 18.90 11.62
N ASN A 179 -13.33 20.05 11.26
CA ASN A 179 -12.31 20.13 10.22
C ASN A 179 -11.13 19.20 10.59
N PRO A 180 -10.73 18.27 9.72
CA PRO A 180 -9.66 17.31 10.02
C PRO A 180 -8.26 17.90 9.96
N HIS A 181 -8.07 19.10 9.41
CA HIS A 181 -6.78 19.64 9.00
C HIS A 181 -6.14 18.72 7.95
N PHE A 182 -5.21 17.86 8.33
CA PHE A 182 -4.50 16.98 7.40
C PHE A 182 -5.24 15.66 7.22
N TYR A 183 -5.53 15.30 5.97
CA TYR A 183 -6.10 14.00 5.66
C TYR A 183 -5.83 13.58 4.22
N HIS A 184 -5.84 12.26 3.98
CA HIS A 184 -5.95 11.65 2.66
C HIS A 184 -7.11 10.65 2.65
N VAL A 185 -7.89 10.64 1.57
CA VAL A 185 -8.85 9.58 1.20
C VAL A 185 -8.50 9.10 -0.19
N THR A 186 -7.79 7.98 -0.26
CA THR A 186 -7.48 7.31 -1.53
C THR A 186 -8.61 6.34 -1.87
N TYR A 187 -9.06 6.36 -3.12
CA TYR A 187 -10.15 5.52 -3.60
C TYR A 187 -9.95 5.09 -5.04
N ARG A 188 -10.62 4.00 -5.41
CA ARG A 188 -10.73 3.46 -6.76
C ARG A 188 -12.06 3.84 -7.37
N GLN A 189 -12.06 4.13 -8.66
CA GLN A 189 -13.25 4.36 -9.47
C GLN A 189 -13.34 3.30 -10.57
N PHE A 190 -14.53 2.73 -10.74
CA PHE A 190 -14.81 1.68 -11.71
C PHE A 190 -15.77 2.16 -12.80
N ALA A 191 -15.69 1.55 -13.99
CA ALA A 191 -16.60 1.82 -15.11
C ALA A 191 -18.07 1.47 -14.82
N ASP A 192 -18.31 0.47 -13.98
CA ASP A 192 -19.65 0.04 -13.58
C ASP A 192 -19.61 -0.76 -12.26
N SER A 193 -20.79 -1.08 -11.73
CA SER A 193 -20.95 -1.86 -10.49
C SER A 193 -20.89 -3.38 -10.68
N ALA A 194 -20.65 -3.89 -11.90
CA ALA A 194 -20.61 -5.33 -12.14
C ALA A 194 -19.48 -5.99 -11.34
N GLY A 195 -19.83 -7.00 -10.54
CA GLY A 195 -18.88 -7.68 -9.64
C GLY A 195 -18.54 -6.90 -8.36
N VAL A 196 -19.11 -5.71 -8.16
CA VAL A 196 -18.91 -4.88 -6.96
C VAL A 196 -20.06 -5.12 -5.99
N ARG A 197 -19.74 -5.23 -4.70
CA ARG A 197 -20.72 -5.29 -3.62
C ARG A 197 -20.38 -4.23 -2.59
N THR A 198 -21.37 -3.49 -2.12
CA THR A 198 -21.19 -2.52 -1.04
C THR A 198 -20.58 -3.20 0.18
N PHE A 199 -19.60 -2.55 0.80
CA PHE A 199 -18.89 -3.03 1.99
C PHE A 199 -19.85 -3.50 3.07
N ASP A 200 -19.66 -4.72 3.58
CA ASP A 200 -20.44 -5.26 4.68
C ASP A 200 -19.70 -5.07 6.00
N PRO A 201 -20.12 -4.13 6.87
CA PRO A 201 -19.46 -3.91 8.16
C PRO A 201 -19.60 -5.08 9.14
N SER A 202 -20.41 -6.09 8.83
CA SER A 202 -20.49 -7.32 9.64
C SER A 202 -19.42 -8.36 9.31
N ASP A 203 -18.74 -8.23 8.16
CA ASP A 203 -17.58 -9.08 7.83
C ASP A 203 -16.38 -8.64 8.65
N LYS A 204 -15.99 -9.48 9.60
CA LYS A 204 -14.85 -9.25 10.49
C LYS A 204 -13.49 -9.43 9.81
N ALA A 205 -13.44 -10.09 8.65
CA ALA A 205 -12.23 -10.38 7.88
C ALA A 205 -11.06 -10.91 8.74
N LEU A 206 -11.35 -11.82 9.68
CA LEU A 206 -10.35 -12.32 10.63
C LEU A 206 -9.18 -13.04 9.94
N ASP A 207 -9.44 -13.66 8.79
CA ASP A 207 -8.41 -14.29 7.96
C ASP A 207 -7.42 -13.26 7.38
N VAL A 208 -7.92 -12.08 6.99
CA VAL A 208 -7.11 -10.97 6.51
C VAL A 208 -6.32 -10.35 7.67
N VAL A 209 -6.97 -10.12 8.81
CA VAL A 209 -6.29 -9.58 10.01
C VAL A 209 -5.14 -10.50 10.44
N GLU A 210 -5.37 -11.81 10.50
CA GLU A 210 -4.33 -12.78 10.87
C GLU A 210 -3.19 -12.83 9.84
N ARG A 211 -3.53 -12.77 8.54
CA ARG A 211 -2.54 -12.71 7.46
C ARG A 211 -1.65 -11.47 7.58
N LEU A 212 -2.24 -10.30 7.76
CA LEU A 212 -1.51 -9.05 7.85
C LEU A 212 -0.64 -8.96 9.11
N ARG A 213 -1.04 -9.56 10.24
CA ARG A 213 -0.18 -9.68 11.44
C ARG A 213 1.06 -10.55 11.23
N GLY A 214 1.12 -11.32 10.14
CA GLY A 214 2.30 -12.08 9.75
C GLY A 214 3.34 -11.31 8.93
N PHE A 215 3.14 -10.01 8.69
CA PHE A 215 4.03 -9.18 7.89
C PHE A 215 5.48 -9.23 8.38
N GLY A 216 6.41 -9.25 7.44
CA GLY A 216 7.85 -9.39 7.69
C GLY A 216 8.33 -10.77 8.14
N LEU A 217 7.42 -11.67 8.55
CA LEU A 217 7.74 -12.98 9.12
C LEU A 217 7.34 -14.15 8.23
N ARG A 218 6.18 -14.05 7.59
CA ARG A 218 5.56 -15.13 6.82
C ARG A 218 5.23 -14.63 5.42
N ASP A 219 5.30 -15.54 4.44
CA ASP A 219 4.76 -15.26 3.11
C ASP A 219 3.26 -14.96 3.24
N PRO A 220 2.80 -13.74 2.86
CA PRO A 220 1.39 -13.38 3.00
C PRO A 220 0.52 -13.98 1.90
N LYS A 221 1.07 -14.72 0.93
CA LYS A 221 0.33 -15.32 -0.19
C LYS A 221 -0.20 -16.71 0.17
N PRO A 222 -1.22 -17.21 -0.53
CA PRO A 222 -1.56 -18.63 -0.50
C PRO A 222 -0.35 -19.50 -0.90
N ALA A 223 -0.23 -20.70 -0.30
CA ALA A 223 0.84 -21.63 -0.65
C ALA A 223 0.72 -22.06 -2.12
N ALA A 224 1.81 -21.92 -2.88
CA ALA A 224 1.83 -22.29 -4.29
C ALA A 224 2.02 -23.81 -4.47
N PRO A 225 1.10 -24.51 -5.17
CA PRO A 225 1.24 -25.94 -5.44
C PRO A 225 2.52 -26.26 -6.23
N ASN A 226 3.17 -27.38 -5.90
CA ASN A 226 4.40 -27.85 -6.58
C ASN A 226 5.55 -26.82 -6.57
N ALA A 227 5.58 -25.93 -5.58
CA ALA A 227 6.69 -25.01 -5.39
C ALA A 227 7.99 -25.79 -5.11
N ALA A 228 9.08 -25.38 -5.76
CA ALA A 228 10.41 -25.96 -5.61
C ALA A 228 11.43 -24.87 -5.31
N VAL A 229 12.43 -25.20 -4.49
CA VAL A 229 13.50 -24.28 -4.08
C VAL A 229 14.79 -24.60 -4.84
N GLN A 230 15.35 -23.60 -5.51
CA GLN A 230 16.71 -23.64 -6.06
C GLN A 230 17.64 -22.80 -5.18
N ARG A 231 18.87 -23.28 -4.96
CA ARG A 231 19.87 -22.60 -4.10
C ARG A 231 21.20 -22.48 -4.81
N ALA A 232 21.94 -21.43 -4.47
CA ALA A 232 23.36 -21.29 -4.81
C ALA A 232 24.11 -20.60 -3.68
N ASP A 233 25.33 -21.06 -3.41
CA ASP A 233 26.26 -20.37 -2.53
C ASP A 233 26.87 -19.17 -3.26
N VAL A 234 27.19 -18.13 -2.50
CA VAL A 234 27.66 -16.84 -3.02
C VAL A 234 28.99 -16.51 -2.37
N THR A 235 30.05 -16.55 -3.18
CA THR A 235 31.35 -15.97 -2.86
C THR A 235 31.82 -15.19 -4.08
N LEU A 236 31.96 -13.87 -3.94
CA LEU A 236 32.23 -12.95 -5.05
C LEU A 236 33.37 -12.01 -4.70
N ALA A 237 34.45 -12.07 -5.49
CA ALA A 237 35.44 -11.01 -5.50
C ALA A 237 34.83 -9.68 -6.00
N PRO A 238 35.44 -8.52 -5.69
CA PRO A 238 35.07 -7.25 -6.32
C PRO A 238 35.02 -7.37 -7.86
N GLY A 239 33.95 -6.87 -8.47
CA GLY A 239 33.68 -6.95 -9.91
C GLY A 239 33.16 -8.29 -10.43
N ALA A 240 33.08 -9.32 -9.60
CA ALA A 240 32.57 -10.63 -10.00
C ALA A 240 31.04 -10.71 -9.90
N SER A 241 30.43 -11.63 -10.66
CA SER A 241 29.02 -11.98 -10.53
C SER A 241 28.79 -13.49 -10.41
N THR A 242 27.65 -13.86 -9.82
CA THR A 242 27.12 -15.23 -9.85
C THR A 242 25.72 -15.21 -10.41
N ARG A 243 25.39 -16.23 -11.22
CA ARG A 243 24.11 -16.36 -11.91
C ARG A 243 23.47 -17.67 -11.54
N LEU A 244 22.19 -17.62 -11.18
CA LEU A 244 21.33 -18.76 -10.92
C LEU A 244 20.20 -18.78 -11.95
N PRO A 245 20.36 -19.54 -13.05
CA PRO A 245 19.26 -19.83 -13.96
C PRO A 245 18.18 -20.64 -13.23
N LEU A 246 16.94 -20.21 -13.34
CA LEU A 246 15.79 -20.90 -12.77
C LEU A 246 15.26 -21.96 -13.72
N ALA A 247 14.49 -22.90 -13.17
CA ALA A 247 13.87 -23.95 -13.95
C ALA A 247 12.99 -23.36 -15.06
N ALA A 248 13.17 -23.85 -16.28
CA ALA A 248 12.46 -23.36 -17.45
C ALA A 248 10.94 -23.67 -17.40
N GLY A 249 10.20 -22.99 -18.28
CA GLY A 249 8.75 -23.10 -18.46
C GLY A 249 7.98 -21.95 -17.80
N ALA A 250 6.66 -22.01 -17.92
CA ALA A 250 5.75 -21.02 -17.35
C ALA A 250 5.64 -21.21 -15.83
N ARG A 251 6.18 -20.26 -15.06
CA ARG A 251 6.31 -20.37 -13.61
C ARG A 251 6.21 -19.00 -12.95
N GLN A 252 6.00 -19.00 -11.64
CA GLN A 252 6.04 -17.82 -10.79
C GLN A 252 7.09 -18.01 -9.70
N ILE A 253 8.01 -17.05 -9.56
CA ILE A 253 8.81 -16.93 -8.34
C ILE A 253 7.88 -16.43 -7.24
N ASN A 254 7.81 -17.16 -6.13
CA ASN A 254 6.98 -16.80 -4.97
C ASN A 254 7.82 -16.27 -3.80
N GLN A 255 9.10 -16.64 -3.75
CA GLN A 255 10.01 -16.17 -2.71
C GLN A 255 11.44 -16.09 -3.25
N LEU A 256 12.14 -15.01 -2.92
CA LEU A 256 13.58 -14.84 -3.08
C LEU A 256 14.19 -14.59 -1.70
N GLN A 257 15.22 -15.33 -1.33
CA GLN A 257 15.98 -15.13 -0.10
C GLN A 257 17.46 -14.93 -0.42
N VAL A 258 18.08 -13.94 0.19
CA VAL A 258 19.53 -13.76 0.19
C VAL A 258 20.03 -13.75 1.63
N ARG A 259 21.08 -14.50 1.93
CA ARG A 259 21.78 -14.44 3.21
C ARG A 259 23.18 -13.93 2.99
N LEU A 260 23.60 -12.97 3.81
CA LEU A 260 24.93 -12.37 3.80
C LEU A 260 25.49 -12.38 5.23
N PRO A 261 25.99 -13.53 5.74
CA PRO A 261 26.43 -13.64 7.14
C PRO A 261 27.54 -12.66 7.54
N GLN A 262 28.33 -12.18 6.57
CA GLN A 262 29.37 -11.17 6.81
C GLN A 262 28.82 -9.75 7.03
N VAL A 263 27.60 -9.46 6.57
CA VAL A 263 26.97 -8.15 6.72
C VAL A 263 26.37 -8.09 8.13
N ILE A 264 26.97 -7.24 8.97
CA ILE A 264 26.52 -7.04 10.35
C ILE A 264 25.32 -6.08 10.39
N ASN A 265 24.55 -6.15 11.48
CA ASN A 265 23.42 -5.25 11.68
C ASN A 265 23.91 -3.83 11.92
N SER A 266 23.14 -2.83 11.49
CA SER A 266 23.39 -1.45 11.85
C SER A 266 23.30 -1.28 13.37
N PRO A 267 24.27 -0.58 14.00
CA PRO A 267 24.37 -0.54 15.45
C PRO A 267 23.30 0.33 16.11
N ASN A 268 22.78 1.35 15.42
CA ASN A 268 21.82 2.30 15.96
C ASN A 268 20.41 1.70 16.00
N VAL A 269 19.74 1.71 17.16
CA VAL A 269 18.36 1.22 17.25
C VAL A 269 17.56 2.12 18.19
N TYR A 270 16.38 2.51 17.70
CA TYR A 270 15.37 3.22 18.46
C TYR A 270 14.32 2.18 18.82
N ASP A 271 14.04 2.03 20.12
CA ASP A 271 13.10 1.03 20.61
C ASP A 271 12.54 1.48 21.94
N ASP A 272 11.27 1.25 22.19
CA ASP A 272 10.64 1.53 23.48
C ASP A 272 10.41 0.24 24.25
N GLY A 273 10.07 0.38 25.53
CA GLY A 273 10.03 -0.76 26.44
C GLY A 273 9.27 -0.49 27.72
N ARG A 274 9.25 -1.51 28.57
CA ARG A 274 8.71 -1.47 29.93
C ARG A 274 9.66 -2.15 30.91
N ALA A 275 9.53 -1.85 32.20
CA ALA A 275 10.26 -2.53 33.26
C ALA A 275 9.40 -2.75 34.51
N PHE A 276 9.72 -3.79 35.29
CA PHE A 276 8.97 -4.16 36.51
C PHE A 276 9.87 -4.51 37.71
N ALA A 277 9.40 -4.20 38.95
CA ALA A 277 10.01 -4.62 40.22
C ALA A 277 9.20 -4.31 41.50
N PRO A 278 9.01 -5.28 42.43
CA PRO A 278 8.78 -6.71 42.16
C PRO A 278 7.51 -6.87 41.31
N GLY A 279 7.43 -7.96 40.55
CA GLY A 279 6.32 -8.21 39.64
C GLY A 279 6.74 -9.13 38.51
N GLY A 280 6.19 -8.92 37.32
CA GLY A 280 6.48 -9.74 36.15
C GLY A 280 5.64 -9.36 34.95
N SER A 281 5.97 -9.96 33.81
CA SER A 281 5.25 -9.82 32.56
C SER A 281 4.82 -11.17 31.98
N SER A 282 3.80 -11.16 31.11
CA SER A 282 3.37 -12.34 30.38
C SER A 282 2.79 -11.98 29.02
N PHE A 283 3.03 -12.81 28.01
CA PHE A 283 2.46 -12.68 26.67
C PHE A 283 2.29 -14.04 25.99
N THR A 284 1.59 -14.09 24.86
CA THR A 284 1.43 -15.28 24.02
C THR A 284 2.16 -15.08 22.71
N ALA A 285 3.02 -16.04 22.33
CA ALA A 285 3.75 -16.02 21.07
C ALA A 285 3.39 -17.21 20.17
N ALA A 286 3.42 -16.99 18.86
CA ALA A 286 3.28 -18.01 17.83
C ALA A 286 4.57 -18.82 17.66
N VAL A 287 4.39 -20.13 17.47
CA VAL A 287 5.48 -21.09 17.21
C VAL A 287 5.04 -22.07 16.13
N ALA A 288 6.01 -22.65 15.41
CA ALA A 288 5.71 -23.63 14.39
C ALA A 288 5.24 -24.95 15.03
N PRO A 289 4.11 -25.56 14.63
CA PRO A 289 3.64 -26.82 15.23
C PRO A 289 4.63 -27.98 15.15
N ASP A 290 5.46 -28.01 14.10
CA ASP A 290 6.50 -28.99 13.84
C ASP A 290 7.88 -28.58 14.41
N ASN A 291 7.91 -27.60 15.32
CA ASN A 291 9.14 -27.18 15.99
C ASN A 291 9.78 -28.35 16.77
N THR A 292 11.11 -28.38 16.75
CA THR A 292 11.96 -29.27 17.56
C THR A 292 12.60 -28.53 18.74
N GLY A 293 11.99 -27.42 19.14
CA GLY A 293 12.50 -26.48 20.14
C GLY A 293 12.22 -25.04 19.71
N VAL A 294 12.23 -24.14 20.68
CA VAL A 294 12.01 -22.70 20.48
C VAL A 294 13.18 -21.93 21.08
N ARG A 295 13.54 -20.78 20.52
CA ARG A 295 14.49 -19.84 21.10
C ARG A 295 13.75 -18.53 21.35
N LEU A 296 13.74 -18.10 22.60
CA LEU A 296 13.25 -16.79 23.02
C LEU A 296 14.44 -15.85 23.10
N ILE A 297 14.41 -14.74 22.38
CA ILE A 297 15.45 -13.70 22.42
C ILE A 297 14.80 -12.43 22.95
N ARG A 298 15.40 -11.80 23.96
CA ARG A 298 14.92 -10.56 24.56
C ARG A 298 15.96 -9.45 24.40
N ARG A 299 15.53 -8.31 23.87
CA ARG A 299 16.30 -7.05 23.92
C ARG A 299 16.09 -6.36 25.26
N TYR A 300 17.19 -5.91 25.87
CA TYR A 300 17.18 -5.25 27.17
C TYR A 300 18.27 -4.17 27.28
N ASP A 301 18.10 -3.26 28.24
CA ASP A 301 19.09 -2.26 28.65
C ASP A 301 19.98 -2.83 29.79
N PRO A 302 21.26 -3.14 29.54
CA PRO A 302 22.21 -3.66 30.53
C PRO A 302 22.83 -2.57 31.42
N LYS A 303 22.46 -1.30 31.29
CA LYS A 303 22.82 -0.24 32.25
C LYS A 303 22.26 -0.52 33.64
N ILE A 304 21.14 -1.22 33.71
CA ILE A 304 20.62 -1.74 34.97
C ILE A 304 21.35 -3.04 35.32
N ALA A 305 22.07 -3.03 36.44
CA ALA A 305 22.85 -4.16 36.92
C ALA A 305 21.98 -5.25 37.57
N HIS A 306 22.50 -6.47 37.55
CA HIS A 306 22.01 -7.60 38.33
C HIS A 306 20.52 -7.93 38.14
N GLN A 307 19.97 -7.62 36.97
CA GLN A 307 18.62 -8.00 36.57
C GLN A 307 18.53 -9.52 36.59
N HIS A 308 17.55 -10.03 37.31
CA HIS A 308 17.27 -11.45 37.43
C HIS A 308 15.77 -11.68 37.40
N ALA A 309 15.30 -12.39 36.38
CA ALA A 309 13.93 -12.88 36.27
C ALA A 309 13.89 -14.35 35.89
N ILE A 310 12.94 -15.10 36.44
CA ILE A 310 12.65 -16.49 36.04
C ILE A 310 11.77 -16.46 34.80
N VAL A 311 12.09 -17.30 33.82
CA VAL A 311 11.30 -17.45 32.60
C VAL A 311 10.58 -18.79 32.61
N SER A 312 9.27 -18.74 32.40
CA SER A 312 8.42 -19.91 32.26
C SER A 312 7.68 -19.89 30.93
N VAL A 313 7.46 -21.08 30.37
CA VAL A 313 6.62 -21.29 29.18
C VAL A 313 5.49 -22.25 29.55
N ASP A 314 4.25 -21.81 29.37
CA ASP A 314 3.03 -22.53 29.77
C ASP A 314 3.09 -23.06 31.22
N GLY A 315 3.59 -22.23 32.13
CA GLY A 315 3.75 -22.53 33.56
C GLY A 315 4.95 -23.40 33.93
N GLN A 316 5.71 -23.92 32.95
CA GLN A 316 6.94 -24.67 33.20
C GLN A 316 8.16 -23.74 33.15
N ARG A 317 9.00 -23.74 34.18
CA ARG A 317 10.27 -22.98 34.18
C ARG A 317 11.20 -23.52 33.08
N VAL A 318 11.67 -22.62 32.21
CA VAL A 318 12.55 -22.96 31.08
C VAL A 318 13.93 -22.29 31.17
N GLY A 319 14.05 -21.22 31.96
CA GLY A 319 15.32 -20.52 32.10
C GLY A 319 15.22 -19.31 33.01
N GLU A 320 16.17 -18.40 32.86
CA GLU A 320 16.24 -17.15 33.60
C GLU A 320 16.96 -16.08 32.78
N TRP A 321 16.43 -14.86 32.84
CA TRP A 321 17.13 -13.67 32.38
C TRP A 321 18.11 -13.24 33.47
N ARG A 322 19.40 -13.12 33.14
CA ARG A 322 20.45 -12.67 34.09
C ARG A 322 21.52 -11.83 33.43
N ASN A 323 21.81 -10.66 33.98
CA ASN A 323 23.02 -9.91 33.66
C ASN A 323 23.89 -9.64 34.91
N GLY A 324 25.15 -9.28 34.66
CA GLY A 324 26.14 -8.97 35.69
C GLY A 324 26.07 -7.51 36.15
N ALA A 325 27.23 -6.91 36.38
CA ALA A 325 27.35 -5.47 36.65
C ALA A 325 26.77 -4.63 35.50
N ALA A 326 26.39 -3.39 35.81
CA ALA A 326 25.93 -2.42 34.83
C ALA A 326 26.98 -2.26 33.72
N THR A 327 26.52 -2.17 32.47
CA THR A 327 27.38 -1.96 31.30
C THR A 327 27.11 -0.57 30.69
N PRO A 328 27.62 0.52 31.28
CA PRO A 328 27.54 1.86 30.68
C PRO A 328 28.54 2.02 29.53
N PRO A 329 28.35 2.98 28.60
CA PRO A 329 27.21 3.91 28.48
C PRO A 329 25.95 3.22 27.94
N ASP A 330 24.91 3.97 27.60
CA ASP A 330 23.66 3.41 27.09
C ASP A 330 23.91 2.54 25.83
N THR A 331 23.66 1.24 25.95
CA THR A 331 23.96 0.23 24.92
C THR A 331 22.84 -0.80 24.88
N TRP A 332 22.53 -1.34 23.70
CA TRP A 332 21.63 -2.49 23.62
C TRP A 332 22.37 -3.80 23.88
N ALA A 333 21.64 -4.78 24.41
CA ALA A 333 22.10 -6.17 24.50
C ALA A 333 20.90 -7.13 24.35
N ASP A 334 21.20 -8.36 23.94
CA ASP A 334 20.22 -9.42 23.79
C ASP A 334 20.54 -10.60 24.71
N GLN A 335 19.51 -11.27 25.21
CA GLN A 335 19.61 -12.54 25.92
C GLN A 335 18.78 -13.59 25.19
N ALA A 336 19.28 -14.83 25.12
CA ALA A 336 18.56 -15.93 24.50
C ALA A 336 18.35 -17.10 25.47
N ILE A 337 17.16 -17.69 25.45
CA ILE A 337 16.83 -18.95 26.14
C ILE A 337 16.35 -19.96 25.09
N GLU A 338 16.98 -21.12 25.05
CA GLU A 338 16.48 -22.26 24.27
C GLU A 338 15.51 -23.08 25.11
N VAL A 339 14.29 -23.21 24.60
CA VAL A 339 13.18 -23.96 25.18
C VAL A 339 13.11 -25.33 24.49
N PRO A 340 13.19 -26.44 25.25
CA PRO A 340 13.23 -27.77 24.65
C PRO A 340 11.88 -28.18 24.04
N ALA A 341 11.93 -29.03 23.02
CA ALA A 341 10.75 -29.59 22.35
C ALA A 341 9.73 -30.24 23.31
N SER A 342 10.17 -30.77 24.45
CA SER A 342 9.27 -31.34 25.48
C SER A 342 8.26 -30.32 26.03
N VAL A 343 8.52 -29.03 25.87
CA VAL A 343 7.63 -27.94 26.29
C VAL A 343 6.81 -27.39 25.12
N THR A 344 7.33 -27.43 23.89
CA THR A 344 6.79 -26.67 22.75
C THR A 344 6.29 -27.51 21.57
N ALA A 345 6.65 -28.79 21.47
CA ALA A 345 6.31 -29.62 20.32
C ALA A 345 4.79 -29.80 20.15
N GLY A 346 4.32 -29.71 18.91
CA GLY A 346 2.89 -29.82 18.56
C GLY A 346 2.04 -28.59 18.87
N LYS A 347 2.63 -27.54 19.47
CA LYS A 347 1.92 -26.29 19.79
C LYS A 347 2.07 -25.28 18.66
N SER A 348 1.03 -24.50 18.43
CA SER A 348 1.05 -23.33 17.53
C SER A 348 1.22 -22.00 18.27
N LYS A 349 1.01 -22.01 19.59
CA LYS A 349 1.18 -20.86 20.49
C LYS A 349 1.72 -21.32 21.82
N ILE A 350 2.50 -20.45 22.47
CA ILE A 350 3.04 -20.64 23.82
C ILE A 350 2.82 -19.38 24.65
N ARG A 351 2.56 -19.55 25.94
CA ARG A 351 2.51 -18.43 26.90
C ARG A 351 3.86 -18.26 27.56
N VAL A 352 4.50 -17.11 27.38
CA VAL A 352 5.79 -16.76 27.98
C VAL A 352 5.53 -15.89 29.20
N GLU A 353 6.21 -16.18 30.31
CA GLU A 353 6.10 -15.41 31.56
C GLU A 353 7.50 -15.10 32.11
N SER A 354 7.72 -13.85 32.50
CA SER A 354 8.94 -13.34 33.13
C SER A 354 8.62 -12.87 34.54
N THR A 355 9.21 -13.50 35.56
CA THR A 355 8.92 -13.20 36.98
C THR A 355 10.15 -12.64 37.68
N PHE A 356 10.01 -11.45 38.28
CA PHE A 356 11.08 -10.77 39.00
C PHE A 356 11.67 -11.63 40.13
N VAL A 357 12.99 -11.64 40.25
CA VAL A 357 13.71 -12.19 41.40
C VAL A 357 14.53 -11.11 42.09
N SER A 358 15.38 -10.40 41.35
CA SER A 358 16.19 -9.30 41.87
C SER A 358 16.63 -8.36 40.75
N SER A 359 16.96 -7.12 41.08
CA SER A 359 17.66 -6.18 40.21
C SER A 359 18.26 -5.07 41.06
N SER A 360 19.27 -4.36 40.55
CA SER A 360 19.70 -3.10 41.15
C SER A 360 18.66 -1.98 40.99
N LEU A 361 17.73 -2.10 40.02
CA LEU A 361 16.60 -1.18 39.86
C LEU A 361 15.32 -1.95 39.50
N ASP A 362 15.24 -2.44 38.27
CA ASP A 362 14.11 -3.19 37.72
C ASP A 362 14.58 -4.22 36.67
N VAL A 363 13.67 -5.05 36.17
CA VAL A 363 13.91 -5.90 35.00
C VAL A 363 13.21 -5.26 33.83
N ASN A 364 13.96 -4.88 32.80
CA ASN A 364 13.44 -4.22 31.60
C ASN A 364 13.33 -5.17 30.40
N GLU A 365 12.43 -4.83 29.49
CA GLU A 365 12.14 -5.56 28.26
C GLU A 365 11.60 -4.59 27.19
N PHE A 366 12.13 -4.72 25.98
CA PHE A 366 11.81 -3.84 24.85
C PHE A 366 11.21 -4.64 23.70
N ARG A 367 11.73 -5.85 23.47
CA ARG A 367 11.31 -6.71 22.37
C ARG A 367 11.59 -8.16 22.67
N TYR A 368 10.75 -9.04 22.12
CA TYR A 368 10.97 -10.47 22.03
C TYR A 368 10.94 -10.98 20.59
N ASP A 369 12.05 -11.58 20.13
CA ASP A 369 12.07 -12.41 18.91
C ASP A 369 11.89 -13.88 19.30
N VAL A 370 10.92 -14.55 18.67
CA VAL A 370 10.57 -15.95 18.94
C VAL A 370 10.88 -16.80 17.72
N HIS A 371 11.86 -17.68 17.86
CA HIS A 371 12.28 -18.57 16.77
C HIS A 371 11.85 -20.00 17.05
N SER A 372 11.29 -20.67 16.05
CA SER A 372 11.05 -22.11 16.08
C SER A 372 12.13 -22.84 15.30
N ARG A 373 12.59 -23.98 15.82
CA ARG A 373 13.54 -24.84 15.09
C ARG A 373 12.78 -25.82 14.21
N VAL A 374 12.73 -25.54 12.91
CA VAL A 374 11.97 -26.32 11.92
C VAL A 374 12.93 -26.93 10.91
N GLY A 375 12.87 -28.25 10.72
CA GLY A 375 13.78 -28.95 9.78
C GLY A 375 15.27 -28.78 10.09
N GLY A 376 15.62 -28.50 11.36
CA GLY A 376 17.00 -28.25 11.81
C GLY A 376 17.42 -26.77 11.84
N GLU A 377 16.68 -25.90 11.14
CA GLU A 377 16.97 -24.47 10.98
C GLU A 377 16.16 -23.60 11.96
N TRP A 378 16.74 -22.47 12.38
CA TRP A 378 16.01 -21.47 13.15
C TRP A 378 15.21 -20.58 12.21
N VAL A 379 13.90 -20.53 12.42
CA VAL A 379 12.98 -19.67 11.68
C VAL A 379 12.28 -18.75 12.67
N ARG A 380 12.31 -17.45 12.42
CA ARG A 380 11.55 -16.50 13.22
C ARG A 380 10.06 -16.69 12.97
N THR A 381 9.35 -17.12 14.01
CA THR A 381 7.91 -17.43 13.95
C THR A 381 7.04 -16.36 14.55
N ASP A 382 7.59 -15.54 15.46
CA ASP A 382 6.89 -14.39 16.01
C ASP A 382 7.85 -13.29 16.43
N VAL A 383 7.33 -12.08 16.51
CA VAL A 383 8.00 -10.93 17.11
C VAL A 383 6.96 -10.16 17.90
N MET A 384 7.30 -9.84 19.14
CA MET A 384 6.51 -8.97 19.98
C MET A 384 7.36 -7.75 20.35
N ASP A 385 6.93 -6.58 19.92
CA ASP A 385 7.50 -5.30 20.37
C ASP A 385 6.73 -4.84 21.63
N VAL A 386 7.44 -4.35 22.66
CA VAL A 386 6.89 -4.02 23.98
C VAL A 386 7.03 -2.53 24.20
N GLY A 387 5.98 -1.84 24.62
CA GLY A 387 6.09 -0.46 25.03
C GLY A 387 4.92 0.44 24.64
N PRO A 388 4.95 1.71 25.09
CA PRO A 388 3.95 2.72 24.77
C PRO A 388 3.63 2.92 23.28
N ASN A 389 4.62 2.78 22.40
CA ASN A 389 4.50 2.92 20.94
C ASN A 389 3.97 1.64 20.27
N HIS A 390 3.92 0.52 21.01
CA HIS A 390 3.52 -0.79 20.51
C HIS A 390 2.32 -1.38 21.27
N ARG A 391 1.47 -0.55 21.87
CA ARG A 391 0.28 -0.99 22.63
C ARG A 391 -0.66 -1.88 21.80
N SER A 392 -0.78 -1.62 20.51
CA SER A 392 -1.57 -2.44 19.60
C SER A 392 -0.97 -3.84 19.43
N ASP A 393 0.36 -3.96 19.35
CA ASP A 393 1.06 -5.24 19.29
C ASP A 393 1.03 -5.98 20.64
N GLU A 394 1.20 -5.25 21.75
CA GLU A 394 0.99 -5.76 23.10
C GLU A 394 -0.41 -6.38 23.26
N ALA A 395 -1.44 -5.71 22.75
CA ALA A 395 -2.81 -6.21 22.80
C ALA A 395 -3.00 -7.48 21.95
N VAL A 396 -2.35 -7.58 20.78
CA VAL A 396 -2.37 -8.79 19.94
C VAL A 396 -1.76 -9.99 20.66
N HIS A 397 -0.65 -9.79 21.36
CA HIS A 397 0.04 -10.82 22.12
C HIS A 397 -0.56 -11.06 23.52
N GLY A 398 -1.56 -10.26 23.91
CA GLY A 398 -2.18 -10.32 25.23
C GLY A 398 -1.19 -10.02 26.36
N TYR A 399 -0.24 -9.12 26.09
CA TYR A 399 0.79 -8.72 27.03
C TYR A 399 0.19 -8.12 28.29
N ARG A 400 0.77 -8.50 29.42
CA ARG A 400 0.41 -7.99 30.75
C ARG A 400 1.67 -7.77 31.54
N ILE A 401 1.68 -6.71 32.33
CA ILE A 401 2.75 -6.38 33.26
C ILE A 401 2.15 -6.11 34.64
N THR A 402 2.86 -6.54 35.67
CA THR A 402 2.56 -6.28 37.08
C THR A 402 3.79 -5.70 37.74
N GLY A 403 3.60 -4.74 38.66
CA GLY A 403 4.71 -4.07 39.30
C GLY A 403 5.56 -3.21 38.35
N GLN A 404 4.94 -2.66 37.29
CA GLN A 404 5.61 -1.75 36.35
C GLN A 404 6.24 -0.57 37.12
N ARG A 405 7.50 -0.28 36.79
CA ARG A 405 8.30 0.82 37.33
C ARG A 405 8.68 1.85 36.29
N TRP A 406 8.78 1.41 35.04
CA TRP A 406 9.23 2.25 33.94
C TRP A 406 8.55 1.82 32.64
N GLU A 407 8.40 2.79 31.75
CA GLU A 407 8.15 2.62 30.34
C GLU A 407 8.85 3.76 29.60
N GLY A 408 9.23 3.53 28.34
CA GLY A 408 9.61 4.61 27.43
C GLY A 408 10.64 4.26 26.37
N LEU A 409 11.06 5.29 25.63
CA LEU A 409 11.94 5.17 24.48
C LEU A 409 13.43 5.09 24.89
N GLY A 410 14.12 4.07 24.40
CA GLY A 410 15.57 3.94 24.38
C GLY A 410 16.14 4.27 23.00
N VAL A 411 17.21 5.06 22.96
CA VAL A 411 17.94 5.37 21.72
C VAL A 411 19.40 4.99 21.92
N PHE A 412 19.68 3.70 21.80
CA PHE A 412 21.00 3.14 22.11
C PHE A 412 21.66 2.52 20.89
N ARG A 413 22.92 2.13 21.07
CA ARG A 413 23.69 1.44 20.04
C ARG A 413 24.12 0.06 20.53
N TYR A 414 24.17 -0.91 19.63
CA TYR A 414 24.94 -2.13 19.86
C TYR A 414 26.44 -1.84 19.71
N PRO A 415 27.31 -2.49 20.50
CA PRO A 415 28.75 -2.44 20.27
C PRO A 415 29.07 -3.06 18.91
N ALA A 416 29.67 -2.27 18.01
CA ALA A 416 30.05 -2.71 16.68
C ALA A 416 31.41 -2.11 16.28
N ASP A 417 32.15 -2.88 15.47
CA ASP A 417 33.40 -2.42 14.87
C ASP A 417 33.08 -1.50 13.67
N ALA A 418 33.57 -0.26 13.70
CA ALA A 418 33.26 0.75 12.69
C ALA A 418 33.74 0.37 11.28
N ALA A 419 34.85 -0.39 11.15
CA ALA A 419 35.31 -0.86 9.85
C ALA A 419 34.36 -1.94 9.30
N LYS A 420 33.85 -2.83 10.15
CA LYS A 420 32.84 -3.82 9.74
C LYS A 420 31.49 -3.21 9.37
N VAL A 421 31.09 -2.13 10.04
CA VAL A 421 29.91 -1.34 9.65
C VAL A 421 30.12 -0.77 8.25
N ALA A 422 31.23 -0.06 8.01
CA ALA A 422 31.54 0.51 6.71
C ALA A 422 31.66 -0.55 5.58
N GLU A 423 32.25 -1.71 5.86
CA GLU A 423 32.30 -2.84 4.92
C GLU A 423 30.89 -3.37 4.60
N SER A 424 30.03 -3.51 5.61
CA SER A 424 28.64 -3.94 5.47
C SER A 424 27.84 -2.97 4.60
N ASP A 425 27.96 -1.67 4.87
CA ASP A 425 27.26 -0.62 4.12
C ASP A 425 27.74 -0.59 2.65
N ALA A 426 29.04 -0.72 2.41
CA ALA A 426 29.59 -0.79 1.07
C ALA A 426 29.05 -1.99 0.27
N ILE A 427 28.85 -3.13 0.91
CA ILE A 427 28.22 -4.31 0.28
C ILE A 427 26.75 -4.03 0.00
N LEU A 428 26.00 -3.50 0.96
CA LEU A 428 24.57 -3.24 0.77
C LEU A 428 24.29 -2.21 -0.33
N GLU A 429 25.17 -1.21 -0.46
CA GLU A 429 25.08 -0.15 -1.46
C GLU A 429 25.47 -0.62 -2.88
N LYS A 430 26.39 -1.58 -3.00
CA LYS A 430 27.04 -1.92 -4.29
C LYS A 430 26.93 -3.39 -4.71
N LEU A 431 26.45 -4.30 -3.86
CA LEU A 431 26.03 -5.62 -4.30
C LEU A 431 24.68 -5.49 -4.99
N ARG A 432 24.65 -5.69 -6.30
CA ARG A 432 23.43 -5.55 -7.09
C ARG A 432 22.68 -6.87 -7.22
N LEU A 433 21.37 -6.82 -7.04
CA LEU A 433 20.42 -7.86 -7.43
C LEU A 433 19.91 -7.55 -8.85
N ARG A 434 20.17 -8.47 -9.78
CA ARG A 434 19.64 -8.42 -11.15
C ARG A 434 18.68 -9.57 -11.40
N LEU A 435 17.45 -9.26 -11.80
CA LEU A 435 16.46 -10.27 -12.20
C LEU A 435 16.13 -10.09 -13.68
N THR A 436 16.25 -11.19 -14.42
CA THR A 436 15.93 -11.24 -15.85
C THR A 436 14.81 -12.25 -16.09
N PHE A 437 13.72 -11.81 -16.70
CA PHE A 437 12.58 -12.64 -17.08
C PHE A 437 12.45 -12.67 -18.60
N ASP A 438 12.44 -13.85 -19.19
CA ASP A 438 12.23 -14.06 -20.64
C ASP A 438 13.15 -13.24 -21.56
N GLY A 439 14.36 -12.94 -21.09
CA GLY A 439 15.37 -12.17 -21.79
C GLY A 439 15.34 -10.66 -21.52
N LYS A 440 14.42 -10.17 -20.68
CA LYS A 440 14.33 -8.76 -20.26
C LYS A 440 14.78 -8.63 -18.80
N THR A 441 15.81 -7.81 -18.54
CA THR A 441 16.22 -7.44 -17.17
C THR A 441 15.34 -6.29 -16.70
N THR A 442 14.50 -6.54 -15.71
CA THR A 442 13.50 -5.58 -15.17
C THR A 442 13.78 -5.17 -13.73
N VAL A 443 14.80 -5.79 -13.11
CA VAL A 443 15.31 -5.46 -11.79
C VAL A 443 16.82 -5.34 -11.88
N ASP A 444 17.33 -4.18 -11.48
CA ASP A 444 18.76 -3.94 -11.27
C ASP A 444 18.95 -2.94 -10.13
N THR A 445 19.07 -3.43 -8.90
CA THR A 445 19.00 -2.61 -7.68
C THR A 445 20.12 -2.98 -6.70
N PRO A 446 20.65 -2.03 -5.91
CA PRO A 446 21.42 -2.38 -4.72
C PRO A 446 20.61 -3.30 -3.80
N ILE A 447 21.28 -4.26 -3.16
CA ILE A 447 20.59 -5.24 -2.32
C ILE A 447 19.97 -4.58 -1.08
N GLY A 448 20.64 -3.60 -0.45
CA GLY A 448 20.06 -2.89 0.69
C GLY A 448 18.77 -2.17 0.32
N GLU A 449 18.79 -1.39 -0.76
CA GLU A 449 17.64 -0.61 -1.24
C GLU A 449 16.47 -1.50 -1.69
N PHE A 450 16.73 -2.65 -2.34
CA PHE A 450 15.66 -3.57 -2.77
C PHE A 450 14.85 -4.12 -1.59
N PHE A 451 15.50 -4.37 -0.46
CA PHE A 451 14.87 -4.87 0.75
C PHE A 451 14.51 -3.75 1.74
N GLY A 452 14.55 -2.50 1.28
CA GLY A 452 14.10 -1.31 1.99
C GLY A 452 15.02 -0.86 3.12
N SER A 453 16.33 -1.04 2.99
CA SER A 453 17.31 -0.56 3.99
C SER A 453 18.60 -0.10 3.30
N GLY A 454 18.57 1.14 2.80
CA GLY A 454 19.69 1.76 2.09
C GLY A 454 20.71 2.46 2.99
N LEU A 455 20.44 2.61 4.29
CA LEU A 455 21.38 3.20 5.27
C LEU A 455 22.28 2.17 5.95
N GLY A 456 21.95 0.89 5.86
CA GLY A 456 22.70 -0.20 6.48
C GLY A 456 21.80 -1.40 6.69
N LYS A 457 22.20 -2.40 7.47
CA LYS A 457 21.36 -3.58 7.76
C LYS A 457 20.47 -3.31 8.96
N PHE A 458 19.39 -2.56 8.76
CA PHE A 458 18.30 -2.44 9.74
C PHE A 458 17.26 -3.53 9.50
N GLU A 459 16.44 -3.80 10.52
CA GLU A 459 15.29 -4.67 10.33
C GLU A 459 14.27 -3.97 9.43
N THR A 460 13.79 -4.70 8.42
CA THR A 460 12.60 -4.31 7.69
C THR A 460 11.52 -5.37 7.88
N ARG A 461 10.31 -4.94 8.27
CA ARG A 461 9.13 -5.79 8.40
C ARG A 461 8.03 -5.17 7.55
N THR A 462 7.86 -5.67 6.33
CA THR A 462 6.79 -5.22 5.42
C THR A 462 5.95 -6.42 4.96
N LEU A 463 4.84 -6.19 4.29
CA LEU A 463 4.04 -7.26 3.73
C LEU A 463 4.79 -8.07 2.66
N MET A 464 5.57 -7.40 1.79
CA MET A 464 6.14 -8.02 0.58
C MET A 464 7.65 -8.25 0.63
N TYR A 465 8.37 -7.69 1.61
CA TYR A 465 9.79 -7.96 1.82
C TYR A 465 10.23 -7.72 3.28
N SER A 466 11.36 -8.29 3.67
CA SER A 466 11.95 -8.11 4.99
C SER A 466 13.46 -8.31 5.03
N ILE A 467 14.08 -7.78 6.09
CA ILE A 467 15.44 -8.08 6.53
C ILE A 467 15.34 -8.59 7.95
N ASP A 468 15.67 -9.85 8.15
CA ASP A 468 15.83 -10.44 9.48
C ASP A 468 17.23 -10.13 10.02
N THR A 469 17.28 -9.42 11.15
CA THR A 469 18.51 -9.03 11.84
C THR A 469 18.98 -10.08 12.86
N ALA A 470 18.24 -11.17 13.07
CA ALA A 470 18.73 -12.28 13.87
C ALA A 470 20.00 -12.92 13.26
N PRO A 471 20.81 -13.64 14.08
CA PRO A 471 21.94 -14.41 13.58
C PRO A 471 21.53 -15.38 12.46
N GLY A 472 22.09 -15.20 11.26
CA GLY A 472 21.75 -16.01 10.07
C GLY A 472 20.46 -15.59 9.34
N GLY A 473 19.87 -14.46 9.74
CA GLY A 473 18.68 -13.88 9.14
C GLY A 473 18.84 -13.58 7.65
N ALA A 474 17.74 -13.71 6.92
CA ALA A 474 17.68 -13.53 5.47
C ALA A 474 17.05 -12.19 5.10
N PHE A 475 17.51 -11.65 3.98
CA PHE A 475 16.80 -10.67 3.16
C PHE A 475 15.77 -11.46 2.35
N THR A 476 14.47 -11.22 2.55
CA THR A 476 13.41 -12.02 1.95
C THR A 476 12.46 -11.14 1.14
N SER A 477 12.09 -11.58 -0.06
CA SER A 477 11.09 -10.94 -0.91
C SER A 477 10.01 -11.94 -1.25
N TYR A 478 8.76 -11.53 -1.07
CA TYR A 478 7.54 -12.28 -1.34
C TYR A 478 6.80 -11.77 -2.60
N TRP A 479 7.36 -10.82 -3.35
CA TRP A 479 6.77 -10.36 -4.61
C TRP A 479 6.55 -11.55 -5.59
N PRO A 480 5.33 -11.74 -6.14
CA PRO A 480 5.10 -12.76 -7.16
C PRO A 480 5.72 -12.35 -8.51
N MET A 481 6.72 -13.07 -9.01
CA MET A 481 7.42 -12.70 -10.25
C MET A 481 7.17 -13.75 -11.35
N PRO A 482 6.19 -13.52 -12.25
CA PRO A 482 5.87 -14.46 -13.32
C PRO A 482 6.91 -14.43 -14.45
N TYR A 483 7.16 -15.60 -15.07
CA TYR A 483 7.90 -15.74 -16.31
C TYR A 483 7.35 -16.88 -17.16
N ALA A 484 7.33 -16.70 -18.48
CA ALA A 484 6.74 -17.64 -19.43
C ALA A 484 7.70 -18.76 -19.86
N ARG A 485 9.01 -18.48 -19.94
CA ARG A 485 10.01 -19.41 -20.46
C ARG A 485 11.20 -19.58 -19.55
N ASN A 486 11.85 -18.49 -19.14
CA ASN A 486 13.08 -18.56 -18.34
C ASN A 486 13.19 -17.36 -17.40
N ALA A 487 13.83 -17.57 -16.25
CA ALA A 487 14.23 -16.50 -15.36
C ALA A 487 15.67 -16.72 -14.85
N VAL A 488 16.40 -15.64 -14.58
CA VAL A 488 17.75 -15.67 -14.02
C VAL A 488 17.83 -14.69 -12.87
N VAL A 489 18.33 -15.18 -11.73
CA VAL A 489 18.76 -14.34 -10.60
C VAL A 489 20.27 -14.15 -10.68
N GLU A 490 20.75 -12.92 -10.65
CA GLU A 490 22.17 -12.60 -10.66
C GLU A 490 22.51 -11.67 -9.49
N LEU A 491 23.64 -11.96 -8.83
CA LEU A 491 24.26 -11.06 -7.86
C LEU A 491 25.57 -10.55 -8.44
N VAL A 492 25.74 -9.24 -8.50
CA VAL A 492 26.93 -8.56 -9.05
C VAL A 492 27.59 -7.74 -7.96
N ASN A 493 28.82 -8.09 -7.59
CA ASN A 493 29.56 -7.36 -6.57
C ASN A 493 30.26 -6.15 -7.20
N GLU A 494 29.63 -4.97 -7.16
CA GLU A 494 30.26 -3.72 -7.58
C GLU A 494 30.93 -2.98 -6.40
N SER A 495 30.98 -3.61 -5.23
CA SER A 495 31.67 -3.06 -4.05
C SER A 495 33.18 -3.33 -4.12
N GLY A 496 33.95 -2.59 -3.31
CA GLY A 496 35.37 -2.88 -3.08
C GLY A 496 35.63 -4.03 -2.10
N VAL A 497 34.58 -4.65 -1.55
CA VAL A 497 34.66 -5.66 -0.49
C VAL A 497 34.25 -7.02 -1.06
N ALA A 498 35.01 -8.07 -0.78
CA ALA A 498 34.63 -9.42 -1.21
C ALA A 498 33.37 -9.90 -0.46
N VAL A 499 32.43 -10.53 -1.16
CA VAL A 499 31.29 -11.24 -0.55
C VAL A 499 31.70 -12.69 -0.28
N THR A 500 31.50 -13.16 0.94
CA THR A 500 31.91 -14.49 1.42
C THR A 500 30.80 -15.12 2.26
N GLY A 501 30.66 -16.45 2.15
CA GLY A 501 29.69 -17.22 2.93
C GLY A 501 28.22 -16.86 2.67
N GLY A 502 27.92 -16.15 1.58
CA GLY A 502 26.57 -15.78 1.22
C GLY A 502 25.81 -16.95 0.59
N SER A 503 24.49 -16.83 0.50
CA SER A 503 23.66 -17.76 -0.27
C SER A 503 22.43 -17.07 -0.85
N VAL A 504 21.92 -17.60 -1.96
CA VAL A 504 20.64 -17.22 -2.55
C VAL A 504 19.74 -18.46 -2.65
N ALA A 505 18.47 -18.29 -2.30
CA ALA A 505 17.45 -19.32 -2.44
C ALA A 505 16.20 -18.74 -3.12
N VAL A 506 15.69 -19.45 -4.12
CA VAL A 506 14.55 -19.02 -4.92
C VAL A 506 13.49 -20.12 -4.91
N THR A 507 12.31 -19.80 -4.41
CA THR A 507 11.14 -20.69 -4.44
C THR A 507 10.26 -20.30 -5.64
N SER A 508 10.05 -21.23 -6.57
CA SER A 508 9.17 -21.01 -7.72
C SER A 508 8.21 -22.17 -7.96
N ALA A 509 7.02 -21.88 -8.47
CA ALA A 509 5.98 -22.86 -8.75
C ALA A 509 5.59 -22.84 -10.23
N PRO A 510 5.34 -24.00 -10.86
CA PRO A 510 4.81 -24.04 -12.22
C PRO A 510 3.39 -23.51 -12.29
N ASN A 511 3.10 -22.72 -13.31
CA ASN A 511 1.76 -22.25 -13.62
C ASN A 511 1.59 -22.11 -15.14
N GLY A 512 0.84 -23.04 -15.74
CA GLY A 512 0.67 -23.12 -17.19
C GLY A 512 -0.05 -21.92 -17.80
N SER A 513 -0.87 -21.17 -17.05
CA SER A 513 -1.60 -20.02 -17.60
C SER A 513 -0.69 -18.82 -17.88
N ILE A 514 0.45 -18.71 -17.17
CA ILE A 514 1.37 -17.57 -17.29
C ILE A 514 1.88 -17.39 -18.72
N ALA A 515 2.13 -18.48 -19.46
CA ALA A 515 2.63 -18.37 -20.83
C ALA A 515 1.66 -17.63 -21.76
N ASP A 516 0.35 -17.77 -21.54
CA ASP A 516 -0.67 -17.11 -22.35
C ASP A 516 -1.02 -15.72 -21.80
N THR A 517 -1.00 -15.53 -20.48
CA THR A 517 -1.39 -14.26 -19.86
C THR A 517 -0.27 -13.25 -19.70
N LEU A 518 1.01 -13.63 -19.82
CA LEU A 518 2.18 -12.71 -19.78
C LEU A 518 2.62 -12.22 -21.17
N LYS A 519 1.86 -12.56 -22.22
CA LYS A 519 2.08 -12.04 -23.58
C LYS A 519 1.79 -10.53 -23.64
N PRO A 520 2.28 -9.82 -24.68
CA PRO A 520 2.02 -8.38 -24.83
C PRO A 520 0.55 -7.96 -24.97
N ASP A 521 -0.38 -8.88 -25.21
CA ASP A 521 -1.84 -8.69 -25.24
C ASP A 521 -2.55 -9.48 -24.11
N GLY A 522 -1.77 -9.95 -23.14
CA GLY A 522 -2.24 -10.72 -22.00
C GLY A 522 -2.72 -9.82 -20.86
N THR A 523 -2.93 -10.45 -19.70
CA THR A 523 -3.49 -9.80 -18.50
C THR A 523 -2.49 -9.66 -17.36
N LEU A 524 -1.26 -10.16 -17.52
CA LEU A 524 -0.18 -10.05 -16.53
C LEU A 524 0.96 -9.14 -17.02
N GLY A 525 1.56 -8.40 -16.10
CA GLY A 525 2.81 -7.68 -16.27
C GLY A 525 4.02 -8.43 -15.69
N TYR A 526 5.20 -8.16 -16.23
CA TYR A 526 6.46 -8.60 -15.61
C TYR A 526 6.69 -7.82 -14.31
N PHE A 527 7.31 -8.43 -13.31
CA PHE A 527 7.75 -7.73 -12.12
C PHE A 527 8.92 -6.79 -12.46
N HIS A 528 8.85 -5.55 -11.97
CA HIS A 528 9.91 -4.55 -12.07
C HIS A 528 10.23 -3.98 -10.69
N ALA A 529 11.50 -3.63 -10.52
CA ALA A 529 11.98 -2.83 -9.41
C ALA A 529 12.93 -1.77 -9.98
N THR A 530 12.42 -0.55 -10.13
CA THR A 530 13.14 0.56 -10.76
C THR A 530 13.90 1.34 -9.68
N HIS A 531 15.22 1.24 -9.69
CA HIS A 531 16.08 1.98 -8.77
C HIS A 531 16.56 3.31 -9.36
N ARG A 532 16.49 4.36 -8.55
CA ARG A 532 17.04 5.70 -8.84
C ARG A 532 17.81 6.21 -7.64
N ARG A 533 18.89 6.95 -7.87
CA ARG A 533 19.65 7.65 -6.81
C ARG A 533 20.33 8.89 -7.36
N GLY A 534 20.36 9.96 -6.57
CA GLY A 534 20.94 11.24 -6.98
C GLY A 534 20.68 12.34 -5.95
N ASP A 535 21.38 13.45 -6.12
CA ASP A 535 21.08 14.67 -5.38
C ASP A 535 19.77 15.28 -5.89
N THR A 536 19.01 15.89 -4.98
CA THR A 536 17.82 16.64 -5.33
C THR A 536 18.20 17.92 -6.07
N GLU A 537 17.34 18.35 -7.00
CA GLU A 537 17.58 19.52 -7.83
C GLU A 537 16.50 20.57 -7.55
N GLN A 538 16.92 21.80 -7.21
CA GLN A 538 15.98 22.86 -6.88
C GLN A 538 14.91 23.05 -7.97
N GLY A 539 13.63 23.03 -7.55
CA GLY A 539 12.46 23.17 -8.42
C GLY A 539 12.16 21.95 -9.28
N LYS A 540 12.77 20.79 -9.02
CA LYS A 540 12.48 19.53 -9.69
C LYS A 540 12.15 18.45 -8.68
N GLU A 541 10.91 17.98 -8.72
CA GLU A 541 10.45 16.84 -7.95
C GLU A 541 11.32 15.59 -8.15
N TRP A 542 11.47 14.80 -7.10
CA TRP A 542 12.12 13.52 -7.15
C TRP A 542 11.20 12.47 -7.77
N SER A 543 11.60 11.95 -8.93
CA SER A 543 10.82 10.89 -9.59
C SER A 543 11.07 9.52 -8.99
N PHE A 544 10.02 8.88 -8.46
CA PHE A 544 10.05 7.46 -8.10
C PHE A 544 9.97 6.59 -9.35
N LEU A 545 9.02 6.89 -10.24
CA LEU A 545 8.82 6.17 -11.50
C LEU A 545 8.31 7.11 -12.58
N SER A 546 9.02 7.15 -13.71
CA SER A 546 8.53 7.71 -14.97
C SER A 546 8.72 6.65 -16.05
N THR A 547 7.62 6.10 -16.56
CA THR A 547 7.67 5.06 -17.60
C THR A 547 6.46 5.11 -18.52
N ARG A 548 6.61 4.51 -19.71
CA ARG A 548 5.55 4.28 -20.68
C ARG A 548 5.17 2.81 -20.78
N GLY A 549 4.02 2.55 -21.38
CA GLY A 549 3.37 1.26 -21.45
C GLY A 549 2.27 1.12 -20.40
N GLN A 550 1.78 -0.09 -20.22
CA GLN A 550 0.73 -0.41 -19.24
C GLN A 550 1.33 -1.08 -18.02
N GLY A 551 0.79 -0.78 -16.84
CA GLY A 551 1.23 -1.39 -15.61
C GLY A 551 0.41 -1.05 -14.38
N VAL A 552 0.94 -1.48 -13.25
CA VAL A 552 0.42 -1.21 -11.91
C VAL A 552 1.58 -0.94 -10.96
N PHE A 553 1.61 0.25 -10.36
CA PHE A 553 2.53 0.64 -9.30
C PHE A 553 2.04 0.14 -7.94
N HIS A 554 2.89 -0.58 -7.20
CA HIS A 554 2.55 -1.22 -5.92
C HIS A 554 3.35 -0.67 -4.73
N GLY A 555 4.17 0.35 -4.91
CA GLY A 555 4.85 1.01 -3.80
C GLY A 555 6.31 1.36 -4.07
N VAL A 556 6.93 1.92 -3.04
CA VAL A 556 8.31 2.42 -3.07
C VAL A 556 8.98 2.21 -1.72
N SER A 557 10.30 1.98 -1.74
CA SER A 557 11.17 2.27 -0.61
C SER A 557 12.09 3.43 -0.97
N THR A 558 12.34 4.32 0.00
CA THR A 558 13.11 5.54 -0.20
C THR A 558 14.11 5.74 0.93
N THR A 559 15.37 5.94 0.57
CA THR A 559 16.42 6.43 1.45
C THR A 559 16.66 7.93 1.18
N MET A 560 16.47 8.75 2.20
CA MET A 560 16.58 10.21 2.15
C MET A 560 17.76 10.63 3.02
N ARG A 561 18.80 11.24 2.43
CA ARG A 561 19.96 11.76 3.16
C ARG A 561 19.93 13.28 3.13
N GLY A 562 19.48 13.90 4.20
CA GLY A 562 19.33 15.36 4.28
C GLY A 562 20.67 16.10 4.32
N HIS A 563 20.76 17.21 3.60
CA HIS A 563 21.92 18.11 3.64
C HIS A 563 21.68 19.38 4.47
N ILE A 564 20.59 19.43 5.26
CA ILE A 564 20.26 20.55 6.14
C ILE A 564 20.97 20.37 7.49
N ALA A 565 21.83 21.32 7.84
CA ALA A 565 22.60 21.27 9.08
C ALA A 565 21.72 21.53 10.33
N PRO A 566 21.88 20.76 11.42
CA PRO A 566 21.27 21.07 12.70
C PRO A 566 21.70 22.42 13.29
N GLY A 567 20.81 23.05 14.07
CA GLY A 567 21.07 24.33 14.74
C GLY A 567 20.96 25.57 13.85
N GLY A 568 20.62 25.40 12.57
CA GLY A 568 20.27 26.48 11.66
C GLY A 568 18.82 26.95 11.77
N PRO A 569 18.39 27.92 10.93
CA PRO A 569 17.03 28.45 10.93
C PRO A 569 15.99 27.53 10.26
N ILE A 570 16.44 26.52 9.50
CA ILE A 570 15.59 25.55 8.81
C ILE A 570 15.66 24.22 9.57
N HIS A 571 14.51 23.58 9.76
CA HIS A 571 14.44 22.29 10.41
C HIS A 571 15.27 21.23 9.64
N PRO A 572 16.09 20.38 10.30
CA PRO A 572 16.97 19.43 9.60
C PRO A 572 16.25 18.41 8.73
N MET A 573 14.98 18.14 9.02
CA MET A 573 14.11 17.25 8.25
C MET A 573 13.12 17.97 7.35
N ASN A 574 13.27 19.27 7.11
CA ASN A 574 12.36 20.04 6.26
C ASN A 574 12.33 19.56 4.78
N TYR A 575 13.24 18.67 4.37
CA TYR A 575 13.13 17.94 3.10
C TYR A 575 11.93 16.98 3.05
N LEU A 576 11.24 16.77 4.17
CA LEU A 576 10.03 15.95 4.27
C LEU A 576 8.73 16.70 3.98
N GLU A 577 8.71 18.02 3.86
CA GLU A 577 7.45 18.75 3.58
C GLU A 577 6.92 18.55 2.15
N GLY A 578 7.56 17.71 1.34
CA GLY A 578 7.23 17.62 -0.08
C GLY A 578 6.02 16.73 -0.35
N ASP A 579 5.08 17.23 -1.17
CA ASP A 579 3.91 16.49 -1.62
C ASP A 579 4.27 15.42 -2.64
N GLU A 580 3.65 14.24 -2.52
CA GLU A 580 3.65 13.27 -3.61
C GLU A 580 2.61 13.61 -4.67
N ARG A 581 2.95 13.40 -5.95
CA ARG A 581 2.08 13.69 -7.09
C ARG A 581 2.11 12.55 -8.09
N VAL A 582 0.92 12.13 -8.54
CA VAL A 582 0.79 11.02 -9.50
C VAL A 582 0.01 11.45 -10.72
N TYR A 583 0.61 11.25 -11.89
CA TYR A 583 0.03 11.47 -13.21
C TYR A 583 -0.03 10.16 -13.96
N VAL A 584 -1.17 9.86 -14.55
CA VAL A 584 -1.36 8.66 -15.37
C VAL A 584 -1.82 9.04 -16.78
N ASP A 585 -1.36 8.28 -17.75
CA ASP A 585 -1.81 8.30 -19.14
C ASP A 585 -1.76 9.68 -19.81
N GLY A 586 -0.76 10.49 -19.44
CA GLY A 586 -0.51 11.81 -20.01
C GLY A 586 -1.53 12.89 -19.62
N ALA A 587 -2.30 12.68 -18.54
CA ALA A 587 -3.21 13.68 -18.01
C ALA A 587 -2.48 14.97 -17.59
N GLU A 588 -3.07 16.13 -17.86
CA GLU A 588 -2.49 17.43 -17.50
C GLU A 588 -2.50 17.74 -16.00
N GLY A 589 -3.41 17.11 -15.26
CA GLY A 589 -3.54 17.24 -13.82
C GLY A 589 -3.29 15.89 -13.14
N PRO A 590 -2.85 15.90 -11.87
CA PRO A 590 -2.58 14.68 -11.12
C PRO A 590 -3.87 13.99 -10.68
N SER A 591 -3.84 12.65 -10.60
CA SER A 591 -4.90 11.87 -9.97
C SER A 591 -4.74 11.77 -8.45
N ILE A 592 -3.53 12.01 -7.95
CA ILE A 592 -3.18 12.02 -6.52
C ILE A 592 -2.29 13.23 -6.25
N ILE A 593 -2.64 14.01 -5.22
CA ILE A 593 -1.79 15.05 -4.61
C ILE A 593 -1.74 14.79 -3.10
N GLY A 594 -0.54 14.77 -2.56
CA GLY A 594 -0.22 14.58 -1.16
C GLY A 594 -0.36 15.81 -0.29
N THR A 595 0.31 15.77 0.86
CA THR A 595 0.42 16.89 1.82
C THR A 595 1.78 16.96 2.52
N GLY A 596 2.69 16.02 2.23
CA GLY A 596 3.97 15.87 2.91
C GLY A 596 4.56 14.47 2.72
N SER A 597 5.88 14.35 2.82
CA SER A 597 6.58 13.10 2.61
C SER A 597 6.37 12.14 3.77
N GLU A 598 6.40 12.59 5.03
CA GLU A 598 6.04 11.72 6.17
C GLU A 598 4.57 11.27 6.09
N ASP A 599 3.69 12.13 5.57
CA ASP A 599 2.26 11.86 5.39
C ASP A 599 2.06 10.74 4.35
N PHE A 600 2.79 10.79 3.24
CA PHE A 600 2.82 9.72 2.22
C PHE A 600 3.24 8.36 2.83
N TYR A 601 4.22 8.38 3.73
CA TYR A 601 4.64 7.19 4.48
C TYR A 601 3.68 6.84 5.62
N GLU A 602 2.54 7.52 5.75
CA GLU A 602 1.48 7.30 6.75
C GLU A 602 1.83 7.69 8.18
N SER A 603 2.83 8.54 8.32
CA SER A 603 3.27 9.08 9.58
C SER A 603 2.73 10.49 9.76
N GLY A 604 3.39 11.32 10.57
CA GLY A 604 3.11 12.75 10.67
C GLY A 604 4.18 13.44 11.52
N TRP A 605 4.30 14.76 11.39
CA TRP A 605 5.19 15.57 12.25
C TRP A 605 6.65 15.09 12.22
N TYR A 606 7.20 14.80 11.03
CA TYR A 606 8.55 14.22 10.89
C TYR A 606 8.78 12.89 11.66
N PHE A 607 7.80 11.99 11.63
CA PHE A 607 7.88 10.68 12.31
C PHE A 607 8.04 10.84 13.83
N MET A 608 7.16 11.65 14.43
CA MET A 608 7.27 12.04 15.83
C MET A 608 6.59 11.06 16.77
N ASP A 609 7.37 10.63 17.76
CA ASP A 609 6.90 10.06 19.01
C ASP A 609 6.57 11.19 19.99
N ALA A 610 5.27 11.44 20.15
CA ALA A 610 4.75 12.47 21.03
C ALA A 610 4.77 12.08 22.52
N GLU A 611 4.92 10.79 22.84
CA GLU A 611 4.96 10.34 24.24
C GLU A 611 6.31 10.67 24.90
N TRP A 612 7.39 10.76 24.12
CA TRP A 612 8.76 10.92 24.62
C TRP A 612 9.46 12.18 24.13
N ASN A 613 9.13 13.33 24.74
CA ASN A 613 9.74 14.64 24.44
C ASN A 613 9.62 15.05 22.96
N ASN A 614 8.55 14.64 22.27
CA ASN A 614 8.34 14.94 20.84
C ASN A 614 9.55 14.49 20.01
N LYS A 615 10.01 13.26 20.23
CA LYS A 615 11.19 12.73 19.55
C LYS A 615 10.84 12.42 18.11
N GLU A 616 11.52 13.07 17.17
CA GLU A 616 11.31 12.88 15.74
C GLU A 616 12.23 11.80 15.15
N GLY A 617 11.85 11.29 13.97
CA GLY A 617 12.59 10.24 13.26
C GLY A 617 12.52 8.87 13.95
N VAL A 618 11.48 8.62 14.74
CA VAL A 618 11.33 7.34 15.44
C VAL A 618 10.80 6.30 14.46
N SER A 619 11.47 5.14 14.44
CA SER A 619 11.14 4.06 13.52
C SER A 619 9.83 3.36 13.95
N TYR A 620 9.04 2.93 12.97
CA TYR A 620 7.83 2.12 13.18
C TYR A 620 7.61 1.21 11.97
N ALA A 621 6.82 0.15 12.15
CA ALA A 621 6.53 -0.80 11.09
C ALA A 621 5.06 -1.19 11.04
N MET A 622 4.46 -1.00 9.87
CA MET A 622 3.15 -1.49 9.48
C MET A 622 3.28 -2.41 8.25
N PRO A 623 2.31 -3.29 7.96
CA PRO A 623 2.38 -4.13 6.77
C PRO A 623 2.60 -3.34 5.47
N GLN A 624 2.06 -2.12 5.39
CA GLN A 624 2.07 -1.29 4.19
C GLN A 624 2.94 -0.04 4.28
N ALA A 625 3.38 0.40 5.46
CA ALA A 625 4.16 1.63 5.55
C ALA A 625 5.09 1.62 6.77
N GLY A 626 6.11 2.45 6.78
CA GLY A 626 6.99 2.54 7.94
C GLY A 626 8.23 3.39 7.72
N LEU A 627 8.84 3.78 8.84
CA LEU A 627 10.21 4.30 8.90
C LEU A 627 11.10 3.17 9.43
N VAL A 628 12.00 2.68 8.58
CA VAL A 628 12.91 1.56 8.87
C VAL A 628 14.06 1.99 9.76
N SER A 629 14.61 3.18 9.51
CA SER A 629 15.81 3.63 10.21
C SER A 629 16.00 5.13 10.15
N GLN A 630 16.68 5.63 11.18
CA GLN A 630 17.25 6.97 11.24
C GLN A 630 18.74 6.89 11.60
N GLU A 631 19.55 7.70 10.94
CA GLU A 631 20.94 7.96 11.31
C GLU A 631 21.21 9.46 11.40
N THR A 632 22.06 9.85 12.34
CA THR A 632 22.41 11.26 12.57
C THR A 632 23.92 11.48 12.68
N GLY A 633 24.52 12.14 11.68
CA GLY A 633 25.92 12.59 11.71
C GLY A 633 26.98 11.48 11.84
N ARG A 634 26.67 10.25 11.42
CA ARG A 634 27.53 9.06 11.51
C ARG A 634 27.10 7.99 10.51
N ASP A 635 27.89 6.93 10.41
CA ASP A 635 27.56 5.70 9.65
C ASP A 635 27.19 6.01 8.17
N GLY A 636 27.87 6.98 7.56
CA GLY A 636 27.61 7.42 6.18
C GLY A 636 26.53 8.51 6.05
N CYS A 637 25.86 8.87 7.14
CA CYS A 637 24.96 10.02 7.21
C CYS A 637 25.67 11.31 7.65
N GLN A 638 25.49 12.40 6.90
CA GLN A 638 26.07 13.70 7.24
C GLN A 638 25.27 14.45 8.33
N TYR A 639 23.96 14.58 8.15
CA TYR A 639 23.07 15.25 9.10
C TYR A 639 21.98 14.31 9.56
N VAL A 640 20.75 14.41 9.06
CA VAL A 640 19.67 13.47 9.38
C VAL A 640 19.35 12.68 8.11
N CYS A 641 19.39 11.36 8.22
CA CYS A 641 19.09 10.44 7.14
C CYS A 641 18.02 9.46 7.58
N LEU A 642 17.08 9.19 6.69
CA LEU A 642 15.90 8.38 6.94
C LEU A 642 15.77 7.32 5.85
N ASN A 643 15.25 6.15 6.21
CA ASN A 643 14.79 5.17 5.24
C ASN A 643 13.33 4.82 5.56
N ALA A 644 12.45 4.99 4.57
CA ALA A 644 11.02 4.74 4.69
C ALA A 644 10.51 3.87 3.55
N TYR A 645 9.31 3.32 3.71
CA TYR A 645 8.61 2.60 2.64
C TYR A 645 7.11 2.83 2.68
N ARG A 646 6.49 2.71 1.50
CA ARG A 646 5.04 2.65 1.33
C ARG A 646 4.71 1.60 0.26
N LEU A 647 4.01 0.54 0.65
CA LEU A 647 3.40 -0.45 -0.21
C LEU A 647 1.94 -0.06 -0.43
N MET A 648 1.56 0.02 -1.70
CA MET A 648 0.20 0.36 -2.12
C MET A 648 -0.44 -0.93 -2.62
N ASN A 649 -1.30 -1.54 -1.80
CA ASN A 649 -1.96 -2.81 -2.12
C ASN A 649 -3.36 -2.55 -2.70
N ALA A 650 -4.33 -2.24 -1.82
CA ALA A 650 -5.68 -1.87 -2.25
C ALA A 650 -5.70 -0.53 -3.00
N ASP A 651 -4.69 0.30 -2.79
CA ASP A 651 -4.47 1.63 -3.36
C ASP A 651 -3.40 1.66 -4.46
N ALA A 652 -2.94 0.49 -4.96
CA ALA A 652 -1.99 0.40 -6.07
C ALA A 652 -2.47 1.22 -7.29
N VAL A 653 -1.59 1.93 -8.00
CA VAL A 653 -1.96 2.84 -9.11
C VAL A 653 -1.79 2.15 -10.47
N PRO A 654 -2.87 1.84 -11.21
CA PRO A 654 -2.77 1.36 -12.57
C PRO A 654 -2.56 2.50 -13.57
N PHE A 655 -1.88 2.19 -14.67
CA PHE A 655 -1.70 3.08 -15.80
C PHE A 655 -1.79 2.30 -17.11
N GLY A 656 -2.41 2.91 -18.11
CA GLY A 656 -2.66 2.35 -19.43
C GLY A 656 -1.56 2.62 -20.45
N ASP A 657 -0.98 3.81 -20.42
CA ASP A 657 0.03 4.31 -21.38
C ASP A 657 1.28 4.86 -20.69
N SER A 658 1.14 5.49 -19.53
CA SER A 658 2.28 6.07 -18.82
C SER A 658 1.97 6.36 -17.37
N ILE A 659 3.00 6.40 -16.53
CA ILE A 659 2.93 6.94 -15.19
C ILE A 659 4.10 7.90 -14.94
N GLU A 660 3.82 9.00 -14.26
CA GLU A 660 4.78 9.82 -13.54
C GLU A 660 4.35 9.86 -12.08
N PHE A 661 5.15 9.23 -11.22
CA PHE A 661 4.97 9.27 -9.77
C PHE A 661 6.20 9.93 -9.18
N ASP A 662 6.01 11.14 -8.66
CA ASP A 662 7.05 11.99 -8.13
C ASP A 662 6.71 12.45 -6.71
N ILE A 663 7.71 12.98 -6.02
CA ILE A 663 7.56 13.60 -4.70
C ILE A 663 8.43 14.85 -4.62
N GLU A 664 7.90 15.92 -4.05
CA GLU A 664 8.72 17.10 -3.75
C GLU A 664 9.75 16.78 -2.65
N HIS A 665 10.80 17.59 -2.55
CA HIS A 665 11.83 17.45 -1.51
C HIS A 665 11.91 18.73 -0.68
N GLY A 666 11.01 18.82 0.30
CA GLY A 666 10.64 20.04 1.02
C GLY A 666 9.67 20.91 0.24
N PRO A 667 9.27 22.08 0.79
CA PRO A 667 8.26 22.93 0.17
C PRO A 667 8.70 23.33 -1.23
N ASP A 668 7.86 23.12 -2.25
CA ASP A 668 8.18 23.47 -3.65
C ASP A 668 9.45 22.80 -4.23
N SER A 669 9.90 21.66 -3.71
CA SER A 669 11.17 21.01 -4.13
C SER A 669 12.40 21.92 -3.97
N ASP A 670 12.54 22.56 -2.82
CA ASP A 670 13.59 23.57 -2.59
C ASP A 670 14.67 23.15 -1.57
N ARG A 671 14.61 21.93 -1.00
CA ARG A 671 15.59 21.44 -0.02
C ARG A 671 16.61 20.48 -0.62
N ALA A 672 17.88 20.71 -0.28
CA ALA A 672 18.98 19.84 -0.69
C ALA A 672 18.99 18.54 0.12
N ALA A 673 18.99 17.41 -0.59
CA ALA A 673 19.14 16.07 -0.05
C ALA A 673 19.73 15.14 -1.13
N ASN A 674 20.16 13.94 -0.74
CA ASN A 674 20.43 12.84 -1.66
C ASN A 674 19.34 11.79 -1.48
N TYR A 675 18.54 11.55 -2.52
CA TYR A 675 17.47 10.57 -2.51
C TYR A 675 17.91 9.32 -3.27
N SER A 676 17.45 8.18 -2.78
CA SER A 676 17.58 6.87 -3.42
C SER A 676 16.25 6.16 -3.25
N SER A 677 15.70 5.57 -4.30
CA SER A 677 14.38 4.93 -4.24
C SER A 677 14.31 3.71 -5.12
N VAL A 678 13.50 2.73 -4.70
CA VAL A 678 13.15 1.53 -5.48
C VAL A 678 11.63 1.47 -5.62
N ALA A 679 11.14 1.74 -6.83
CA ALA A 679 9.72 1.61 -7.17
C ALA A 679 9.40 0.16 -7.58
N PHE A 680 8.41 -0.45 -6.93
CA PHE A 680 7.94 -1.82 -7.21
C PHE A 680 6.66 -1.77 -8.05
N TRP A 681 6.68 -2.40 -9.23
CA TRP A 681 5.54 -2.34 -10.14
C TRP A 681 5.50 -3.55 -11.08
N TYR A 682 4.35 -3.76 -11.74
CA TYR A 682 4.21 -4.74 -12.81
C TYR A 682 3.85 -4.06 -14.11
N GLY A 683 4.40 -4.51 -15.23
CA GLY A 683 3.97 -3.98 -16.52
C GLY A 683 4.77 -4.44 -17.73
N HIS A 684 4.41 -3.86 -18.87
CA HIS A 684 5.05 -4.06 -20.16
C HIS A 684 5.14 -2.74 -20.94
N ASP A 685 5.99 -2.71 -21.94
CA ASP A 685 6.26 -1.56 -22.81
C ASP A 685 5.10 -1.20 -23.76
N ARG A 686 4.13 -2.10 -23.95
CA ARG A 686 2.94 -1.85 -24.76
C ARG A 686 1.91 -1.02 -24.00
N SER A 687 1.27 -0.08 -24.68
CA SER A 687 0.13 0.65 -24.14
C SER A 687 -1.16 -0.18 -24.21
N GLY A 688 -1.93 -0.17 -23.14
CA GLY A 688 -3.28 -0.72 -23.04
C GLY A 688 -4.36 0.32 -23.31
N VAL A 689 -3.98 1.55 -23.70
CA VAL A 689 -4.90 2.65 -23.97
C VAL A 689 -4.43 3.41 -25.20
N VAL A 690 -5.37 3.81 -26.07
CA VAL A 690 -5.06 4.63 -27.25
C VAL A 690 -6.01 5.81 -27.31
N GLN A 691 -5.49 7.01 -27.57
CA GLN A 691 -6.32 8.16 -27.90
C GLN A 691 -6.92 7.98 -29.30
N SER A 692 -8.19 7.58 -29.32
CA SER A 692 -8.94 7.30 -30.54
C SER A 692 -9.52 8.55 -31.17
N ASP A 693 -9.83 9.57 -30.37
CA ASP A 693 -10.35 10.85 -30.86
C ASP A 693 -10.11 12.01 -29.89
N ALA A 694 -10.28 13.24 -30.39
CA ALA A 694 -10.27 14.46 -29.58
C ALA A 694 -11.27 15.49 -30.09
N VAL A 695 -12.14 15.95 -29.20
CA VAL A 695 -13.17 16.95 -29.47
C VAL A 695 -12.82 18.22 -28.69
N ASP A 696 -12.29 19.22 -29.38
CA ASP A 696 -12.09 20.56 -28.83
C ASP A 696 -13.42 21.34 -28.90
N ALA A 697 -13.96 21.70 -27.73
CA ALA A 697 -15.29 22.31 -27.61
C ALA A 697 -15.29 23.80 -28.00
N GLY A 698 -14.12 24.44 -27.97
CA GLY A 698 -13.94 25.85 -28.34
C GLY A 698 -13.56 26.07 -29.81
N ASP A 699 -13.18 25.02 -30.55
CA ASP A 699 -12.78 25.11 -31.96
C ASP A 699 -13.94 24.81 -32.94
N PRO A 700 -14.36 25.77 -33.80
CA PRO A 700 -15.43 25.55 -34.77
C PRO A 700 -15.19 24.39 -35.74
N ALA A 701 -13.93 24.13 -36.14
CA ALA A 701 -13.62 23.04 -37.07
C ALA A 701 -13.80 21.67 -36.41
N SER A 702 -13.25 21.50 -35.20
CA SER A 702 -13.52 20.35 -34.34
C SER A 702 -15.02 20.14 -34.11
N ARG A 703 -15.77 21.19 -33.76
CA ARG A 703 -17.23 21.08 -33.53
C ARG A 703 -17.97 20.57 -34.77
N ALA A 704 -17.68 21.11 -35.95
CA ALA A 704 -18.29 20.67 -37.20
C ALA A 704 -17.94 19.22 -37.55
N LEU A 705 -16.69 18.81 -37.33
CA LEU A 705 -16.22 17.44 -37.59
C LEU A 705 -16.96 16.39 -36.75
N HIS A 706 -17.27 16.72 -35.49
CA HIS A 706 -17.88 15.80 -34.53
C HIS A 706 -19.40 15.98 -34.39
N GLY A 707 -20.02 16.87 -35.17
CA GLY A 707 -21.44 17.20 -35.03
C GLY A 707 -21.78 17.73 -33.63
N TYR A 708 -20.88 18.52 -33.03
CA TYR A 708 -21.02 19.01 -31.67
C TYR A 708 -22.19 19.99 -31.55
N THR A 709 -23.11 19.72 -30.63
CA THR A 709 -24.22 20.60 -30.25
C THR A 709 -24.25 20.80 -28.75
N ALA A 710 -24.63 21.98 -28.28
CA ALA A 710 -24.82 22.28 -26.87
C ALA A 710 -26.02 23.22 -26.69
N GLU A 711 -26.87 22.90 -25.72
CA GLU A 711 -28.04 23.71 -25.34
C GLU A 711 -27.70 24.67 -24.20
N ASP A 712 -28.25 25.88 -24.26
CA ASP A 712 -27.99 26.95 -23.28
C ASP A 712 -26.49 27.16 -22.99
N GLU A 713 -25.69 27.13 -24.06
CA GLU A 713 -24.24 27.23 -24.02
C GLU A 713 -23.77 28.69 -23.93
N THR A 714 -22.73 28.89 -23.14
CA THR A 714 -21.90 30.09 -23.12
C THR A 714 -20.45 29.72 -23.42
N THR A 715 -19.68 30.67 -23.93
CA THR A 715 -18.25 30.49 -24.22
C THR A 715 -17.42 31.54 -23.50
N ALA A 716 -16.27 31.14 -22.97
CA ALA A 716 -15.32 32.04 -22.34
C ALA A 716 -13.89 31.67 -22.74
N GLU A 717 -13.03 32.68 -22.81
CA GLU A 717 -11.60 32.49 -22.90
C GLU A 717 -11.03 32.60 -21.48
N VAL A 718 -10.39 31.54 -21.00
CA VAL A 718 -9.83 31.47 -19.65
C VAL A 718 -8.31 31.31 -19.76
N THR A 719 -7.58 32.04 -18.92
CA THR A 719 -6.14 31.85 -18.71
C THR A 719 -5.92 31.49 -17.26
N SER A 720 -5.44 30.28 -17.00
CA SER A 720 -5.20 29.73 -15.66
C SER A 720 -4.24 28.55 -15.75
N THR A 721 -4.05 27.81 -14.68
CA THR A 721 -3.07 26.73 -14.53
C THR A 721 -3.77 25.42 -14.20
N PHE A 722 -3.07 24.29 -14.40
CA PHE A 722 -3.47 22.98 -13.87
C PHE A 722 -2.88 22.79 -12.47
N GLU A 723 -3.44 21.91 -11.66
CA GLU A 723 -2.85 21.55 -10.35
C GLU A 723 -1.57 20.71 -10.48
N GLY A 724 -0.76 20.68 -9.43
CA GLY A 724 0.55 20.01 -9.39
C GLY A 724 1.60 20.72 -10.25
N LYS A 725 2.48 20.00 -10.97
CA LYS A 725 3.58 20.56 -11.80
C LYS A 725 3.19 21.69 -12.77
N GLY A 726 1.91 21.77 -13.17
CA GLY A 726 1.38 22.78 -14.08
C GLY A 726 0.92 24.08 -13.40
N ASP A 727 0.98 24.16 -12.07
CA ASP A 727 0.41 25.22 -11.23
C ASP A 727 1.03 26.61 -11.42
N ARG A 728 2.22 26.66 -12.03
CA ARG A 728 2.96 27.89 -12.34
C ARG A 728 3.03 28.20 -13.83
N THR A 729 2.43 27.39 -14.69
CA THR A 729 2.48 27.55 -16.15
C THR A 729 1.10 27.89 -16.73
N PRO A 730 0.79 29.18 -16.98
CA PRO A 730 -0.51 29.57 -17.48
C PRO A 730 -0.82 28.96 -18.85
N VAL A 731 -1.97 28.31 -18.94
CA VAL A 731 -2.58 27.76 -20.15
C VAL A 731 -3.80 28.60 -20.50
N LYS A 732 -3.90 28.99 -21.76
CA LYS A 732 -5.01 29.76 -22.29
C LYS A 732 -5.86 28.88 -23.20
N LEU A 733 -7.12 28.66 -22.86
CA LEU A 733 -8.07 27.85 -23.64
C LEU A 733 -9.43 28.55 -23.75
N ASN A 734 -10.13 28.24 -24.84
CA ASN A 734 -11.56 28.53 -24.97
C ASN A 734 -12.34 27.40 -24.29
N THR A 735 -13.16 27.74 -23.31
CA THR A 735 -14.06 26.82 -22.63
C THR A 735 -15.50 27.12 -22.98
N THR A 736 -16.33 26.09 -23.02
CA THR A 736 -17.78 26.21 -23.06
C THR A 736 -18.36 25.94 -21.67
N ALA A 737 -19.57 26.41 -21.41
CA ALA A 737 -20.36 26.04 -20.24
C ALA A 737 -21.84 25.94 -20.66
N ALA A 738 -22.46 24.78 -20.45
CA ALA A 738 -23.82 24.49 -20.88
C ALA A 738 -24.72 24.10 -19.69
N ASN A 739 -25.97 24.56 -19.70
CA ASN A 739 -26.99 24.13 -18.74
C ASN A 739 -27.91 23.04 -19.32
N GLY A 740 -27.94 22.89 -20.66
CA GLY A 740 -28.65 21.82 -21.35
C GLY A 740 -27.72 20.79 -21.98
N ALA A 741 -28.27 19.88 -22.78
CA ALA A 741 -27.53 18.73 -23.30
C ALA A 741 -26.37 19.15 -24.22
N VAL A 742 -25.21 18.53 -24.03
CA VAL A 742 -24.05 18.57 -24.93
C VAL A 742 -23.95 17.23 -25.65
N GLN A 743 -23.79 17.23 -26.98
CA GLN A 743 -23.73 16.01 -27.78
C GLN A 743 -22.65 16.13 -28.85
N PHE A 744 -21.93 15.04 -29.10
CA PHE A 744 -20.97 14.91 -30.20
C PHE A 744 -20.77 13.44 -30.56
N THR A 745 -20.25 13.17 -31.76
CA THR A 745 -19.81 11.83 -32.19
C THR A 745 -18.30 11.73 -32.04
N ALA A 746 -17.81 10.64 -31.47
CA ALA A 746 -16.38 10.37 -31.35
C ALA A 746 -16.01 9.00 -31.92
N LYS A 747 -14.86 8.92 -32.59
CA LYS A 747 -14.26 7.69 -33.07
C LYS A 747 -13.71 6.86 -31.90
N VAL A 748 -13.79 5.55 -32.06
CA VAL A 748 -13.28 4.59 -31.07
C VAL A 748 -12.59 3.44 -31.79
N ALA A 749 -11.63 2.80 -31.13
CA ALA A 749 -11.02 1.58 -31.65
C ALA A 749 -12.08 0.45 -31.69
N THR A 750 -12.16 -0.31 -32.79
CA THR A 750 -13.19 -1.34 -32.96
C THR A 750 -13.03 -2.53 -32.01
N ASP A 751 -11.80 -2.77 -31.55
CA ASP A 751 -11.40 -3.77 -30.59
C ASP A 751 -11.39 -3.25 -29.13
N ASN A 752 -12.00 -2.08 -28.87
CA ASN A 752 -12.03 -1.51 -27.53
C ASN A 752 -12.74 -2.41 -26.51
N SER A 753 -12.21 -2.44 -25.29
CA SER A 753 -12.81 -3.08 -24.12
C SER A 753 -13.43 -2.07 -23.15
N GLY A 754 -13.90 -0.93 -23.67
CA GLY A 754 -14.34 0.23 -22.89
C GLY A 754 -13.64 1.51 -23.34
N LEU A 755 -14.09 2.65 -22.82
CA LEU A 755 -13.50 3.96 -23.10
C LEU A 755 -13.23 4.71 -21.81
N ARG A 756 -12.23 5.58 -21.84
CA ARG A 756 -12.06 6.66 -20.87
C ARG A 756 -12.30 7.99 -21.57
N LEU A 757 -13.33 8.70 -21.14
CA LEU A 757 -13.61 10.07 -21.56
C LEU A 757 -12.85 11.00 -20.63
N HIS A 758 -11.83 11.67 -21.14
CA HIS A 758 -11.08 12.67 -20.38
C HIS A 758 -11.60 14.07 -20.75
N ARG A 759 -11.88 14.91 -19.76
CA ARG A 759 -12.39 16.26 -19.94
C ARG A 759 -11.41 17.25 -19.31
N VAL A 760 -11.07 18.28 -20.07
CA VAL A 760 -10.46 19.50 -19.52
C VAL A 760 -11.58 20.49 -19.27
N SER A 761 -11.79 20.88 -18.01
CA SER A 761 -12.89 21.73 -17.56
C SER A 761 -12.41 22.90 -16.70
N ASP A 762 -13.29 23.89 -16.50
CA ASP A 762 -13.07 25.01 -15.59
C ASP A 762 -13.67 24.68 -14.21
N GLN A 763 -12.81 24.40 -13.24
CA GLN A 763 -13.20 24.04 -11.87
C GLN A 763 -13.43 25.24 -10.94
N LEU A 764 -13.64 26.44 -11.48
CA LEU A 764 -13.97 27.62 -10.66
C LEU A 764 -15.19 27.37 -9.76
N VAL A 765 -16.19 26.64 -10.26
CA VAL A 765 -17.41 26.30 -9.53
C VAL A 765 -17.48 24.79 -9.29
N ALA A 766 -17.55 24.41 -8.01
CA ALA A 766 -17.61 23.01 -7.57
C ALA A 766 -18.94 22.32 -7.93
N ARG A 767 -18.94 20.99 -7.90
CA ARG A 767 -20.14 20.13 -8.01
C ARG A 767 -20.83 20.17 -9.37
N GLN A 768 -20.07 20.28 -10.46
CA GLN A 768 -20.59 20.04 -11.80
C GLN A 768 -21.02 18.57 -11.92
N ARG A 769 -22.24 18.35 -12.43
CA ARG A 769 -22.86 17.02 -12.54
C ARG A 769 -23.54 16.87 -13.89
N ALA A 770 -23.34 15.73 -14.54
CA ALA A 770 -24.06 15.41 -15.76
C ALA A 770 -24.32 13.91 -15.91
N ASN A 771 -25.49 13.56 -16.46
CA ASN A 771 -25.74 12.19 -16.91
C ASN A 771 -25.05 11.95 -18.25
N VAL A 772 -24.32 10.84 -18.36
CA VAL A 772 -23.60 10.47 -19.57
C VAL A 772 -24.35 9.37 -20.29
N PHE A 773 -24.51 9.54 -21.61
CA PHE A 773 -25.15 8.58 -22.50
C PHE A 773 -24.23 8.25 -23.68
N ILE A 774 -24.18 6.97 -24.04
CA ILE A 774 -23.45 6.45 -25.20
C ILE A 774 -24.48 5.79 -26.12
N ASP A 775 -24.64 6.34 -27.32
CA ASP A 775 -25.68 5.94 -28.30
C ASP A 775 -27.09 5.87 -27.67
N GLY A 776 -27.42 6.87 -26.85
CA GLY A 776 -28.71 6.98 -26.16
C GLY A 776 -28.88 6.09 -24.92
N ARG A 777 -27.93 5.19 -24.62
CA ARG A 777 -27.92 4.40 -23.40
C ARG A 777 -27.25 5.17 -22.27
N TRP A 778 -27.93 5.34 -21.14
CA TRP A 778 -27.35 5.91 -19.93
C TRP A 778 -26.24 4.98 -19.39
N VAL A 779 -25.07 5.54 -19.09
CA VAL A 779 -23.90 4.79 -18.59
C VAL A 779 -23.43 5.26 -17.20
N GLY A 780 -23.95 6.38 -16.69
CA GLY A 780 -23.67 6.83 -15.34
C GLY A 780 -23.78 8.35 -15.18
N GLU A 781 -23.57 8.81 -13.95
CA GLU A 781 -23.44 10.23 -13.62
C GLU A 781 -21.95 10.60 -13.52
N TRP A 782 -21.51 11.63 -14.25
CA TRP A 782 -20.21 12.24 -14.09
C TRP A 782 -20.30 13.39 -13.09
N TYR A 783 -19.73 13.17 -11.89
CA TYR A 783 -19.70 14.14 -10.81
C TYR A 783 -18.29 14.63 -10.55
N GLN A 784 -18.11 15.94 -10.49
CA GLN A 784 -16.86 16.59 -10.09
C GLN A 784 -17.09 17.45 -8.83
N PRO A 785 -16.71 16.98 -7.63
CA PRO A 785 -16.95 17.68 -6.37
C PRO A 785 -16.01 18.87 -6.12
N LEU A 786 -14.83 18.89 -6.74
CA LEU A 786 -13.77 19.84 -6.42
C LEU A 786 -14.02 21.23 -7.00
N SER A 787 -13.41 22.23 -6.36
CA SER A 787 -13.19 23.54 -6.98
C SER A 787 -11.85 24.12 -6.60
N ASN A 788 -11.30 24.90 -7.53
CA ASN A 788 -10.10 25.66 -7.33
C ASN A 788 -10.17 27.00 -8.09
N LYS A 789 -9.97 28.10 -7.37
CA LYS A 789 -9.96 29.47 -7.94
C LYS A 789 -8.58 29.91 -8.42
N HIS A 790 -7.53 29.18 -8.05
CA HIS A 790 -6.13 29.47 -8.39
C HIS A 790 -5.74 28.70 -9.66
N SER A 791 -5.78 27.37 -9.60
CA SER A 791 -5.56 26.47 -10.73
C SER A 791 -6.91 25.99 -11.27
N ARG A 792 -7.54 26.81 -12.12
CA ARG A 792 -8.90 26.57 -12.61
C ARG A 792 -8.99 25.47 -13.66
N TRP A 793 -7.90 25.10 -14.33
CA TRP A 793 -7.94 24.01 -15.29
C TRP A 793 -7.90 22.67 -14.56
N LEU A 794 -8.93 21.86 -14.79
CA LEU A 794 -9.03 20.52 -14.24
C LEU A 794 -9.09 19.49 -15.35
N ALA A 795 -8.26 18.48 -15.21
CA ALA A 795 -8.25 17.26 -16.01
C ALA A 795 -8.97 16.16 -15.22
N ASP A 796 -10.20 15.81 -15.61
CA ASP A 796 -10.94 14.71 -14.99
C ASP A 796 -11.40 13.68 -16.02
N ALA A 797 -11.81 12.50 -15.55
CA ALA A 797 -12.14 11.39 -16.42
C ALA A 797 -13.35 10.59 -15.95
N PHE A 798 -14.08 10.06 -16.93
CA PHE A 798 -15.22 9.17 -16.78
C PHE A 798 -14.98 7.87 -17.53
N GLU A 799 -15.14 6.74 -16.83
CA GLU A 799 -14.99 5.40 -17.39
C GLU A 799 -16.30 4.93 -18.03
N VAL A 800 -16.23 4.41 -19.25
CA VAL A 800 -17.36 3.88 -20.01
C VAL A 800 -17.17 2.37 -20.17
N PRO A 801 -18.14 1.54 -19.74
CA PRO A 801 -17.99 0.09 -19.80
C PRO A 801 -18.04 -0.44 -21.22
N ALA A 802 -17.31 -1.53 -21.49
CA ALA A 802 -17.28 -2.23 -22.79
C ALA A 802 -18.68 -2.53 -23.35
N SER A 803 -19.64 -2.82 -22.48
CA SER A 803 -21.03 -3.13 -22.87
C SER A 803 -21.73 -1.99 -23.62
N ALA A 804 -21.19 -0.77 -23.59
CA ALA A 804 -21.70 0.38 -24.33
C ALA A 804 -20.97 0.65 -25.66
N THR A 805 -19.75 0.11 -25.86
CA THR A 805 -18.81 0.60 -26.88
C THR A 805 -18.17 -0.50 -27.74
N ALA A 806 -18.20 -1.76 -27.28
CA ALA A 806 -17.55 -2.88 -27.96
C ALA A 806 -18.06 -3.09 -29.40
N GLY A 807 -17.14 -3.34 -30.33
CA GLY A 807 -17.43 -3.61 -31.75
C GLY A 807 -17.85 -2.39 -32.58
N LYS A 808 -17.88 -1.20 -31.99
CA LYS A 808 -18.24 0.05 -32.68
C LYS A 808 -16.98 0.76 -33.20
N ALA A 809 -17.10 1.51 -34.29
CA ALA A 809 -16.02 2.36 -34.82
C ALA A 809 -16.18 3.85 -34.42
N ALA A 810 -17.38 4.23 -34.00
CA ALA A 810 -17.70 5.53 -33.45
C ALA A 810 -18.91 5.40 -32.52
N VAL A 811 -19.06 6.35 -31.59
CA VAL A 811 -20.18 6.45 -30.66
C VAL A 811 -20.69 7.88 -30.58
N SER A 812 -21.98 8.06 -30.40
CA SER A 812 -22.59 9.33 -30.00
C SER A 812 -22.48 9.48 -28.48
N VAL A 813 -21.75 10.47 -28.02
CA VAL A 813 -21.66 10.87 -26.61
C VAL A 813 -22.65 11.99 -26.38
N ARG A 814 -23.52 11.84 -25.37
CA ARG A 814 -24.42 12.90 -24.91
C ARG A 814 -24.26 13.08 -23.40
N ILE A 815 -24.01 14.30 -22.98
CA ILE A 815 -23.78 14.73 -21.61
C ILE A 815 -24.93 15.67 -21.24
N GLU A 816 -25.70 15.31 -20.23
CA GLU A 816 -26.88 16.08 -19.79
C GLU A 816 -26.64 16.65 -18.39
N PRO A 817 -26.31 17.95 -18.28
CA PRO A 817 -26.15 18.63 -17.00
C PRO A 817 -27.42 18.51 -16.14
N LEU A 818 -27.25 18.31 -14.83
CA LEU A 818 -28.41 18.23 -13.94
C LEU A 818 -28.93 19.63 -13.56
N PRO A 819 -30.26 19.86 -13.47
CA PRO A 819 -30.82 21.20 -13.23
C PRO A 819 -30.42 21.88 -11.91
N ASP A 820 -30.03 21.11 -10.90
CA ASP A 820 -29.58 21.57 -9.59
C ASP A 820 -28.05 21.71 -9.47
N SER A 821 -27.33 21.52 -10.58
CA SER A 821 -25.87 21.63 -10.65
C SER A 821 -25.43 22.88 -11.43
N PRO A 822 -24.22 23.39 -11.18
CA PRO A 822 -23.63 24.44 -12.02
C PRO A 822 -23.49 23.99 -13.48
N ALA A 823 -23.42 24.96 -14.39
CA ALA A 823 -23.23 24.71 -15.81
C ALA A 823 -22.02 23.77 -16.05
N TRP A 824 -22.22 22.80 -16.94
CA TRP A 824 -21.20 21.83 -17.30
C TRP A 824 -20.18 22.47 -18.22
N SER A 825 -18.95 22.62 -17.72
CA SER A 825 -17.86 23.24 -18.47
C SER A 825 -16.97 22.21 -19.16
N ALA A 826 -16.52 22.54 -20.36
CA ALA A 826 -15.49 21.78 -21.07
C ALA A 826 -14.76 22.67 -22.08
N ALA A 827 -13.43 22.61 -22.08
CA ALA A 827 -12.60 23.10 -23.17
C ALA A 827 -12.32 21.99 -24.19
N ARG A 828 -12.14 20.75 -23.72
CA ARG A 828 -11.79 19.61 -24.57
C ARG A 828 -12.27 18.30 -23.97
N TYR A 829 -12.66 17.37 -24.84
CA TYR A 829 -12.80 15.95 -24.55
C TYR A 829 -11.73 15.16 -25.32
N ARG A 830 -11.01 14.26 -24.66
CA ARG A 830 -10.22 13.21 -25.31
C ARG A 830 -10.91 11.87 -25.10
N VAL A 831 -11.00 11.09 -26.16
CA VAL A 831 -11.59 9.76 -26.12
C VAL A 831 -10.48 8.73 -26.21
N HIS A 832 -10.24 8.06 -25.08
CA HIS A 832 -9.28 6.99 -24.98
C HIS A 832 -9.99 5.65 -25.08
N SER A 833 -9.64 4.81 -26.05
CA SER A 833 -10.09 3.42 -26.11
C SER A 833 -9.16 2.53 -25.29
N LEU A 834 -9.74 1.74 -24.40
CA LEU A 834 -9.01 0.68 -23.71
C LEU A 834 -8.79 -0.46 -24.71
N VAL A 835 -7.54 -0.85 -24.96
CA VAL A 835 -7.14 -1.83 -25.99
C VAL A 835 -6.15 -2.84 -25.41
N GLY A 836 -5.89 -3.93 -26.14
CA GLY A 836 -4.80 -4.84 -25.79
C GLY A 836 -5.11 -5.87 -24.70
N VAL A 837 -6.34 -5.94 -24.19
CA VAL A 837 -6.86 -7.11 -23.49
C VAL A 837 -7.80 -7.83 -24.43
N ALA A 838 -7.43 -9.01 -24.93
CA ALA A 838 -8.35 -9.81 -25.74
C ALA A 838 -9.63 -10.05 -24.91
N PRO A 839 -10.83 -9.66 -25.40
CA PRO A 839 -12.05 -10.14 -24.76
C PRO A 839 -11.99 -11.66 -24.84
N GLN A 840 -12.07 -12.36 -23.71
CA GLN A 840 -12.23 -13.82 -23.74
C GLN A 840 -13.51 -14.12 -24.50
N GLY A 841 -13.35 -14.51 -25.75
CA GLY A 841 -14.44 -14.84 -26.65
C GLY A 841 -15.12 -16.11 -26.17
N GLN A 842 -16.45 -16.06 -26.18
CA GLN A 842 -17.30 -17.23 -26.28
C GLN A 842 -16.68 -18.25 -27.24
N ALA A 843 -16.61 -19.50 -26.81
CA ALA A 843 -16.24 -20.61 -27.69
C ALA A 843 -17.03 -20.51 -29.01
N PRO A 844 -16.38 -20.70 -30.17
CA PRO A 844 -17.08 -20.68 -31.43
C PRO A 844 -18.18 -21.75 -31.43
N PRO A 845 -19.41 -21.45 -31.92
CA PRO A 845 -20.42 -22.47 -32.10
C PRO A 845 -19.92 -23.47 -33.16
N GLY A 846 -19.85 -24.73 -32.74
CA GLY A 846 -19.66 -25.97 -33.51
C GLY A 846 -19.25 -25.91 -34.98
N ALA A 847 -18.23 -26.71 -35.30
CA ALA A 847 -18.17 -27.44 -36.55
C ALA A 847 -17.80 -28.90 -36.21
N ASP A 848 -18.80 -29.77 -36.35
CA ASP A 848 -18.83 -31.26 -36.41
C ASP A 848 -18.02 -32.11 -35.42
#